data_AF-A0A8J4YCX8-F1
#
_entry.id   AF-A0A8J4YCX8-F1
#
_cell.length_a   1.000
_cell.length_b   1.000
_cell.length_c   1.000
_cell.angle_alpha   90.00
_cell.angle_beta   90.00
_cell.angle_gamma   90.00
#
_symmetry.space_group_name_H-M   'P 1'
#
loop_
_entity.id
_entity.type
_entity.pdbx_description
1 polymer ?
#
loop_
_entity_poly.entity_id
_entity_poly.type
_entity_poly.pdbx_seq_one_letter_code
_entity_poly.pdbx_strand_id
1 'polypeptide(L)'
;MAGTVSVSKGVFAFKRPKHRSQRHAPRLSTLDHWGHGYQEEREENFKQLTHLSYTSCWNIASQILQELQDNIHSKVFQSLVTYIDSAGRRLTADITTTRDQTFGLTHALGNVPTACLVTGVNMPDRDATFQSLVGLLRSTSRRTSPPCRVKSAPRAAMYRMISQLIGGGGWAGLQDEEEEEEVVTGPKVKRKQCTMAVLAAWYQRTHPSSPRKAKKEPPGYTRSPTKTPCSPSKGNRSPTKRTHPSSSRKADKDTQANEGSPSKRIKSNIIASLPERSDKPPIVIILEDLESFPPRVLNDLVLICSQYRATVPVVLVFGVATTPDRVHHSLSHHASACLAMEVFRAQPSTHYLTSVIDKVLMSNELPFHLGGRPFKLLLDIFLYNDLSVENFTKGLKVCMMEHFMCHASSFLCCSPKHRQDMLGNVTGPQLDTVRKLPSFRAYVEAAPPQEQVPLLIDEDYTKKTILSLLAELDVWYARFCALVKVANALTSRLPGAPMGRQVREVLAVCLSRSLVDTEEYQEAVKGLRSMAREELVTVMQCVQDVLEEQLGGDEILCELLTEVILLSGRLSGLGQTTEAEDEKEAGGGGAAVTLKPSDRFHLREKLLDSAKNKGKKSNKYECLRSEVVQFFSDAFASHLQPPTTQTLHEVLFFHSSRAAKKMLVGLPRPALTTALANPHHYLQCDCCRLDEPSALVTTLPDISVAYKLHLECGRHINLFDWLQAFVAVVSQEDDEEGPVTSSRNVDQKLQARFVLAVSELQFLGFIKPTKRKTDHMVRLTWGGC
;
A
#
# COMPACT_ATOMS: atom_id res chain seq x y z
N MET A 1 19.61 36.44 20.47
CA MET A 1 19.37 35.47 19.37
C MET A 1 20.51 34.46 19.34
N ALA A 2 20.27 33.22 18.91
CA ALA A 2 21.32 32.20 18.81
C ALA A 2 22.30 32.51 17.65
N GLY A 3 23.58 32.18 17.81
CA GLY A 3 24.62 32.39 16.80
C GLY A 3 24.47 31.55 15.51
N THR A 4 23.47 30.66 15.46
CA THR A 4 23.08 29.88 14.29
C THR A 4 22.10 30.62 13.36
N VAL A 5 21.61 31.80 13.76
CA VAL A 5 20.69 32.63 12.95
C VAL A 5 21.47 33.76 12.28
N SER A 6 21.29 33.95 10.98
CA SER A 6 21.87 35.08 10.23
C SER A 6 20.78 35.93 9.60
N VAL A 7 21.00 37.24 9.60
CA VAL A 7 20.13 38.23 8.95
C VAL A 7 20.29 38.21 7.41
N SER A 8 21.40 37.67 6.90
CA SER A 8 21.76 37.74 5.46
C SER A 8 21.89 36.39 4.75
N LYS A 9 21.79 35.26 5.47
CA LYS A 9 21.95 33.91 4.90
C LYS A 9 20.78 33.01 5.29
N GLY A 10 20.12 32.42 4.31
CA GLY A 10 19.04 31.45 4.51
C GLY A 10 19.48 29.98 4.57
N VAL A 11 20.75 29.67 4.28
CA VAL A 11 21.28 28.30 4.23
C VAL A 11 22.64 28.22 4.91
N PHE A 12 22.85 27.18 5.72
CA PHE A 12 24.12 26.90 6.41
C PHE A 12 24.51 25.43 6.21
N ALA A 13 25.66 25.19 5.57
CA ALA A 13 26.14 23.84 5.28
C ALA A 13 27.19 23.40 6.31
N PHE A 14 26.77 22.61 7.32
CA PHE A 14 27.65 22.05 8.34
C PHE A 14 28.39 20.80 7.84
N LYS A 15 29.36 20.99 6.94
CA LYS A 15 30.20 19.90 6.41
C LYS A 15 31.21 19.44 7.47
N ARG A 16 31.16 18.16 7.87
CA ARG A 16 32.18 17.56 8.76
C ARG A 16 33.57 17.63 8.09
N PRO A 17 34.63 18.10 8.76
CA PRO A 17 35.95 18.24 8.15
C PRO A 17 36.55 16.88 7.77
N LYS A 18 37.10 16.78 6.56
CA LYS A 18 37.71 15.55 5.99
C LYS A 18 39.09 15.21 6.59
N HIS A 19 39.27 15.31 7.91
CA HIS A 19 40.53 14.97 8.55
C HIS A 19 40.72 13.45 8.70
N ARG A 20 41.95 13.00 8.40
CA ARG A 20 42.34 11.59 8.16
C ARG A 20 42.30 10.67 9.39
N SER A 21 41.88 11.17 10.56
CA SER A 21 41.80 10.43 11.84
C SER A 21 40.45 9.75 12.11
N GLN A 22 39.44 9.92 11.24
CA GLN A 22 38.09 9.32 11.39
C GLN A 22 38.02 7.79 11.19
N ARG A 23 39.04 7.03 11.62
CA ARG A 23 38.95 5.56 11.76
C ARG A 23 38.41 5.10 13.12
N HIS A 24 38.30 5.99 14.11
CA HIS A 24 37.94 5.65 15.50
C HIS A 24 36.74 6.40 16.09
N ALA A 25 36.03 7.24 15.33
CA ALA A 25 34.69 7.64 15.75
C ALA A 25 33.76 6.45 15.52
N PRO A 26 33.06 5.92 16.55
CA PRO A 26 32.10 4.85 16.34
C PRO A 26 31.05 5.35 15.34
N ARG A 27 30.81 4.54 14.29
CA ARG A 27 29.63 4.75 13.46
C ARG A 27 28.45 4.40 14.34
N LEU A 28 27.74 5.41 14.83
CA LEU A 28 26.50 5.21 15.57
C LEU A 28 25.62 4.28 14.76
N SER A 29 25.28 3.13 15.34
CA SER A 29 24.49 2.12 14.67
C SER A 29 23.00 2.49 14.72
N THR A 30 22.18 1.83 13.91
CA THR A 30 20.71 1.99 14.02
C THR A 30 20.19 1.46 15.36
N LEU A 31 20.92 0.56 16.01
CA LEU A 31 20.60 -0.01 17.31
C LEU A 31 20.81 1.01 18.45
N ASP A 32 21.78 1.90 18.32
CA ASP A 32 22.08 2.94 19.34
C ASP A 32 20.89 3.90 19.54
N HIS A 33 20.03 4.02 18.51
CA HIS A 33 18.83 4.84 18.49
C HIS A 33 17.54 4.02 18.68
N TRP A 34 17.64 2.74 19.03
CA TRP A 34 16.49 1.84 19.17
C TRP A 34 15.91 1.88 20.59
N GLY A 35 14.58 2.09 20.69
CA GLY A 35 13.85 2.27 21.94
C GLY A 35 13.78 3.73 22.42
N HIS A 36 12.88 4.03 23.36
CA HIS A 36 12.75 5.38 23.92
C HIS A 36 13.88 5.68 24.92
N GLY A 37 14.57 6.82 24.73
CA GLY A 37 15.71 7.28 25.54
C GLY A 37 15.36 7.77 26.95
N TYR A 38 14.64 6.98 27.74
CA TYR A 38 14.33 7.27 29.16
C TYR A 38 14.80 6.18 30.14
N GLN A 39 15.44 5.11 29.64
CA GLN A 39 16.05 4.05 30.45
C GLN A 39 17.41 3.69 29.85
N GLU A 40 18.44 4.49 30.15
CA GLU A 40 19.71 4.46 29.40
C GLU A 40 20.71 3.36 29.83
N GLU A 41 20.61 2.79 31.04
CA GLU A 41 21.75 2.06 31.64
C GLU A 41 21.56 0.57 31.98
N ARG A 42 20.42 -0.08 31.69
CA ARG A 42 20.19 -1.49 32.10
C ARG A 42 19.82 -2.51 31.01
N GLU A 43 19.60 -2.09 29.76
CA GLU A 43 18.86 -2.92 28.78
C GLU A 43 19.43 -2.97 27.35
N GLU A 44 20.75 -2.84 27.15
CA GLU A 44 21.37 -2.98 25.81
C GLU A 44 20.98 -4.30 25.11
N ASN A 45 20.92 -5.41 25.86
CA ASN A 45 20.52 -6.72 25.34
C ASN A 45 19.05 -6.76 24.84
N PHE A 46 18.11 -6.07 25.50
CA PHE A 46 16.71 -6.03 25.02
C PHE A 46 16.59 -5.25 23.72
N LYS A 47 17.31 -4.13 23.59
CA LYS A 47 17.33 -3.33 22.35
C LYS A 47 17.80 -4.21 21.18
N GLN A 48 18.86 -5.00 21.39
CA GLN A 48 19.40 -5.87 20.35
C GLN A 48 18.40 -6.97 19.94
N LEU A 49 17.81 -7.66 20.92
CA LEU A 49 16.85 -8.75 20.66
C LEU A 49 15.57 -8.25 19.97
N THR A 50 15.00 -7.13 20.43
CA THR A 50 13.80 -6.54 19.82
C THR A 50 14.07 -5.99 18.41
N HIS A 51 15.22 -5.35 18.17
CA HIS A 51 15.63 -4.89 16.83
C HIS A 51 15.84 -6.07 15.87
N LEU A 52 16.42 -7.19 16.32
CA LEU A 52 16.58 -8.40 15.52
C LEU A 52 15.22 -9.02 15.14
N SER A 53 14.31 -9.19 16.10
CA SER A 53 12.96 -9.72 15.84
C SER A 53 12.16 -8.78 14.91
N TYR A 54 12.22 -7.46 15.11
CA TYR A 54 11.63 -6.47 14.19
C TYR A 54 12.19 -6.58 12.77
N THR A 55 13.52 -6.65 12.62
CA THR A 55 14.17 -6.73 11.31
C THR A 55 13.79 -8.01 10.58
N SER A 56 13.73 -9.15 11.30
CA SER A 56 13.28 -10.43 10.76
C SER A 56 11.82 -10.35 10.27
N CYS A 57 10.90 -9.88 11.12
CA CYS A 57 9.48 -9.74 10.77
C CYS A 57 9.27 -8.76 9.60
N TRP A 58 10.00 -7.63 9.56
CA TRP A 58 9.89 -6.67 8.46
C TRP A 58 10.40 -7.23 7.14
N ASN A 59 11.47 -8.04 7.15
CA ASN A 59 11.98 -8.67 5.95
C ASN A 59 10.98 -9.70 5.37
N ILE A 60 10.36 -10.52 6.23
CA ILE A 60 9.29 -11.46 5.84
C ILE A 60 8.11 -10.69 5.23
N ALA A 61 7.57 -9.70 5.95
CA ALA A 61 6.46 -8.88 5.45
C ALA A 61 6.79 -8.18 4.13
N SER A 62 8.00 -7.61 4.00
CA SER A 62 8.46 -6.94 2.78
C SER A 62 8.56 -7.90 1.58
N GLN A 63 9.02 -9.13 1.81
CA GLN A 63 9.10 -10.14 0.75
C GLN A 63 7.69 -10.49 0.23
N ILE A 64 6.75 -10.82 1.13
CA ILE A 64 5.37 -11.15 0.76
C ILE A 64 4.71 -9.96 0.02
N LEU A 65 4.90 -8.73 0.50
CA LEU A 65 4.37 -7.52 -0.12
C LEU A 65 4.92 -7.29 -1.54
N GLN A 66 6.22 -7.53 -1.76
CA GLN A 66 6.86 -7.41 -3.07
C GLN A 66 6.34 -8.50 -4.04
N GLU A 67 6.25 -9.75 -3.58
CA GLU A 67 5.70 -10.86 -4.37
C GLU A 67 4.24 -10.61 -4.77
N LEU A 68 3.42 -10.04 -3.89
CA LEU A 68 2.06 -9.61 -4.23
C LEU A 68 2.05 -8.49 -5.28
N GLN A 69 2.89 -7.47 -5.12
CA GLN A 69 2.94 -6.32 -6.02
C GLN A 69 3.29 -6.73 -7.46
N ASP A 70 4.29 -7.60 -7.62
CA ASP A 70 4.72 -8.10 -8.93
C ASP A 70 3.65 -9.01 -9.58
N ASN A 71 2.94 -9.81 -8.77
CA ASN A 71 1.89 -10.70 -9.26
C ASN A 71 0.59 -9.99 -9.69
N ILE A 72 0.19 -8.91 -9.02
CA ILE A 72 -1.12 -8.24 -9.25
C ILE A 72 -1.25 -7.65 -10.64
N HIS A 73 -0.21 -6.96 -11.12
CA HIS A 73 -0.23 -6.33 -12.44
C HIS A 73 0.25 -7.25 -13.57
N SER A 74 0.82 -8.42 -13.25
CA SER A 74 1.40 -9.38 -14.20
C SER A 74 0.51 -9.65 -15.42
N LYS A 75 -0.77 -10.00 -15.22
CA LYS A 75 -1.73 -10.32 -16.28
C LYS A 75 -2.02 -9.12 -17.20
N VAL A 76 -2.17 -7.93 -16.62
CA VAL A 76 -2.44 -6.68 -17.37
C VAL A 76 -1.20 -6.26 -18.15
N PHE A 77 -0.02 -6.32 -17.53
CA PHE A 77 1.25 -6.00 -18.17
C PHE A 77 1.61 -7.00 -19.27
N GLN A 78 1.38 -8.29 -19.09
CA GLN A 78 1.58 -9.30 -20.14
C GLN A 78 0.68 -9.06 -21.36
N SER A 79 -0.59 -8.70 -21.12
CA SER A 79 -1.54 -8.31 -22.17
C SER A 79 -1.07 -7.04 -22.90
N LEU A 80 -0.62 -6.03 -22.16
CA LEU A 80 -0.09 -4.77 -22.69
C LEU A 80 1.20 -4.97 -23.51
N VAL A 81 2.12 -5.83 -23.05
CA VAL A 81 3.36 -6.18 -23.77
C VAL A 81 3.03 -6.92 -25.08
N THR A 82 2.05 -7.83 -25.05
CA THR A 82 1.58 -8.54 -26.25
C THR A 82 0.91 -7.58 -27.24
N TYR A 83 0.12 -6.62 -26.76
CA TYR A 83 -0.40 -5.54 -27.60
C TYR A 83 0.72 -4.73 -28.25
N ILE A 84 1.70 -4.24 -27.46
CA ILE A 84 2.83 -3.41 -27.93
C ILE A 84 3.65 -4.15 -28.99
N ASP A 85 3.96 -5.44 -28.80
CA ASP A 85 4.66 -6.26 -29.79
C ASP A 85 3.81 -6.44 -31.07
N SER A 86 2.51 -6.78 -30.94
CA SER A 86 1.61 -6.91 -32.10
C SER A 86 1.47 -5.61 -32.90
N ALA A 87 1.36 -4.47 -32.22
CA ALA A 87 1.24 -3.15 -32.81
C ALA A 87 2.57 -2.71 -33.46
N GLY A 88 3.70 -3.01 -32.82
CA GLY A 88 5.03 -2.81 -33.38
C GLY A 88 5.25 -3.56 -34.68
N ARG A 89 4.89 -4.85 -34.72
CA ARG A 89 4.97 -5.67 -35.95
C ARG A 89 4.11 -5.11 -37.08
N ARG A 90 2.88 -4.64 -36.80
CA ARG A 90 2.01 -3.97 -37.78
C ARG A 90 2.69 -2.71 -38.36
N LEU A 91 3.18 -1.82 -37.48
CA LEU A 91 3.90 -0.60 -37.91
C LEU A 91 5.14 -0.90 -38.76
N THR A 92 5.96 -1.87 -38.37
CA THR A 92 7.21 -2.21 -39.08
C THR A 92 6.92 -2.86 -40.45
N ALA A 93 5.83 -3.63 -40.58
CA ALA A 93 5.35 -4.14 -41.86
C ALA A 93 4.86 -3.01 -42.80
N ASP A 94 4.08 -2.04 -42.30
CA ASP A 94 3.64 -0.89 -43.08
C ASP A 94 4.85 -0.11 -43.66
N ILE A 95 5.83 0.22 -42.81
CA ILE A 95 7.03 1.00 -43.15
C ILE A 95 7.94 0.27 -44.16
N THR A 96 7.96 -1.06 -44.14
CA THR A 96 8.77 -1.84 -45.09
C THR A 96 8.07 -2.00 -46.44
N THR A 97 6.74 -2.14 -46.46
CA THR A 97 5.96 -2.31 -47.70
C THR A 97 5.85 -1.01 -48.51
N THR A 98 5.76 0.15 -47.85
CA THR A 98 5.59 1.48 -48.48
C THR A 98 6.82 2.01 -49.23
N ARG A 99 7.98 1.32 -49.18
CA ARG A 99 9.21 1.77 -49.85
C ARG A 99 9.34 1.39 -51.33
N ASP A 100 8.56 0.41 -51.79
CA ASP A 100 8.69 -0.15 -53.15
C ASP A 100 7.65 0.42 -54.15
N GLN A 101 6.78 1.36 -53.73
CA GLN A 101 5.80 2.00 -54.60
C GLN A 101 6.00 3.52 -54.67
N THR A 102 5.89 4.06 -55.88
CA THR A 102 6.12 5.48 -56.22
C THR A 102 5.08 6.42 -55.61
N PHE A 103 5.48 7.67 -55.41
CA PHE A 103 4.68 8.77 -54.84
C PHE A 103 3.22 8.80 -55.35
N GLY A 104 2.26 8.49 -54.47
CA GLY A 104 0.83 8.51 -54.82
C GLY A 104 -0.12 8.40 -53.63
N LEU A 105 -0.47 9.54 -53.03
CA LEU A 105 -1.73 9.87 -52.32
C LEU A 105 -2.33 8.94 -51.22
N THR A 106 -1.72 7.80 -50.87
CA THR A 106 -2.22 6.87 -49.84
C THR A 106 -1.69 7.12 -48.42
N HIS A 107 -1.06 8.27 -48.18
CA HIS A 107 -0.36 8.60 -46.94
C HIS A 107 -1.26 8.93 -45.72
N ALA A 108 -2.59 8.71 -45.81
CA ALA A 108 -3.58 9.55 -45.12
C ALA A 108 -4.34 8.93 -43.91
N LEU A 109 -4.33 7.61 -43.68
CA LEU A 109 -5.25 6.95 -42.71
C LEU A 109 -4.58 5.93 -41.77
N GLY A 110 -3.35 6.20 -41.33
CA GLY A 110 -2.62 5.34 -40.38
C GLY A 110 -2.68 5.83 -38.92
N ASN A 111 -3.66 5.37 -38.14
CA ASN A 111 -3.82 5.75 -36.72
C ASN A 111 -2.70 5.22 -35.81
N VAL A 112 -2.10 6.08 -34.99
CA VAL A 112 -0.99 5.77 -34.06
C VAL A 112 -1.48 4.80 -32.97
N PRO A 113 -0.91 3.58 -32.86
CA PRO A 113 -1.33 2.62 -31.85
C PRO A 113 -1.02 3.15 -30.45
N THR A 114 -2.06 3.15 -29.63
CA THR A 114 -2.08 3.76 -28.31
C THR A 114 -2.69 2.79 -27.31
N ALA A 115 -2.04 2.59 -26.17
CA ALA A 115 -2.60 1.84 -25.05
C ALA A 115 -2.98 2.81 -23.92
N CYS A 116 -4.26 2.86 -23.56
CA CYS A 116 -4.74 3.63 -22.41
C CYS A 116 -4.77 2.75 -21.17
N LEU A 117 -3.77 2.86 -20.30
CA LEU A 117 -3.70 2.18 -19.01
C LEU A 117 -4.43 3.03 -17.95
N VAL A 118 -5.63 2.60 -17.58
CA VAL A 118 -6.40 3.17 -16.47
C VAL A 118 -5.83 2.60 -15.17
N THR A 119 -5.18 3.45 -14.38
CA THR A 119 -4.49 3.06 -13.13
C THR A 119 -5.35 3.25 -11.88
N GLY A 120 -6.38 4.09 -11.93
CA GLY A 120 -7.17 4.48 -10.76
C GLY A 120 -6.61 5.72 -10.04
N VAL A 121 -7.44 6.34 -9.20
CA VAL A 121 -7.07 7.52 -8.39
C VAL A 121 -6.13 7.09 -7.25
N ASN A 122 -5.15 7.93 -6.92
CA ASN A 122 -4.24 7.75 -5.79
C ASN A 122 -3.56 6.36 -5.67
N MET A 123 -3.05 5.83 -6.77
CA MET A 123 -2.00 4.80 -6.73
C MET A 123 -0.64 5.52 -6.58
N PRO A 124 -0.04 5.68 -5.38
CA PRO A 124 1.34 6.16 -5.30
C PRO A 124 2.32 5.12 -5.88
N ASP A 125 1.89 3.85 -5.90
CA ASP A 125 2.49 2.76 -6.66
C ASP A 125 2.58 3.03 -8.18
N ARG A 126 2.03 4.12 -8.73
CA ARG A 126 2.22 4.50 -10.15
C ARG A 126 3.69 4.46 -10.56
N ASP A 127 4.59 5.00 -9.75
CA ASP A 127 6.01 5.02 -10.12
C ASP A 127 6.65 3.62 -10.11
N ALA A 128 6.28 2.77 -9.16
CA ALA A 128 6.74 1.37 -9.06
C ALA A 128 6.11 0.49 -10.16
N THR A 129 4.81 0.63 -10.42
CA THR A 129 4.08 -0.09 -11.47
C THR A 129 4.59 0.27 -12.87
N PHE A 130 4.85 1.54 -13.16
CA PHE A 130 5.51 1.93 -14.41
C PHE A 130 6.99 1.48 -14.46
N GLN A 131 7.73 1.42 -13.34
CA GLN A 131 9.07 0.80 -13.32
C GLN A 131 9.01 -0.70 -13.64
N SER A 132 8.07 -1.45 -13.05
CA SER A 132 7.87 -2.88 -13.31
C SER A 132 7.48 -3.13 -14.78
N LEU A 133 6.55 -2.34 -15.34
CA LEU A 133 6.21 -2.39 -16.77
C LEU A 133 7.42 -2.10 -17.67
N VAL A 134 8.24 -1.10 -17.33
CA VAL A 134 9.49 -0.78 -18.05
C VAL A 134 10.49 -1.93 -17.95
N GLY A 135 10.59 -2.59 -16.80
CA GLY A 135 11.40 -3.79 -16.59
C GLY A 135 10.92 -4.96 -17.47
N LEU A 136 9.63 -5.23 -17.49
CA LEU A 136 9.02 -6.30 -18.28
C LEU A 136 9.15 -6.07 -19.80
N LEU A 137 9.03 -4.82 -20.26
CA LEU A 137 9.28 -4.45 -21.65
C LEU A 137 10.74 -4.71 -22.04
N ARG A 138 11.70 -4.35 -21.17
CA ARG A 138 13.13 -4.60 -21.40
C ARG A 138 13.50 -6.09 -21.39
N SER A 139 12.86 -6.91 -20.56
CA SER A 139 13.16 -8.34 -20.44
C SER A 139 12.50 -9.19 -21.53
N THR A 140 11.24 -8.91 -21.84
CA THR A 140 10.44 -9.67 -22.83
C THR A 140 10.83 -9.30 -24.25
N SER A 141 11.10 -8.02 -24.51
CA SER A 141 11.45 -7.54 -25.84
C SER A 141 12.90 -7.09 -25.93
N ARG A 142 13.75 -8.03 -26.37
CA ARG A 142 15.09 -7.71 -26.92
C ARG A 142 15.05 -6.88 -28.22
N ARG A 143 13.87 -6.37 -28.60
CA ARG A 143 13.53 -5.73 -29.88
C ARG A 143 12.63 -4.49 -29.71
N THR A 144 12.78 -3.75 -28.62
CA THR A 144 12.17 -2.42 -28.41
C THR A 144 13.24 -1.43 -27.98
N SER A 145 13.16 -0.16 -28.41
CA SER A 145 13.99 0.87 -27.79
C SER A 145 13.62 1.02 -26.30
N PRO A 146 14.53 1.47 -25.41
CA PRO A 146 14.17 1.71 -24.01
C PRO A 146 12.95 2.65 -23.94
N PRO A 147 11.88 2.27 -23.22
CA PRO A 147 10.66 3.08 -23.17
C PRO A 147 10.95 4.44 -22.51
N CYS A 148 10.42 5.49 -23.11
CA CYS A 148 10.54 6.85 -22.59
C CYS A 148 9.47 7.10 -21.50
N ARG A 149 9.86 7.74 -20.39
CA ARG A 149 8.94 8.28 -19.36
C ARG A 149 8.95 9.80 -19.39
N VAL A 150 7.78 10.42 -19.50
CA VAL A 150 7.59 11.89 -19.53
C VAL A 150 6.66 12.33 -18.40
N LYS A 151 7.13 13.28 -17.58
CA LYS A 151 6.39 13.92 -16.46
C LYS A 151 6.31 15.45 -16.53
N SER A 152 6.73 16.11 -17.62
CA SER A 152 6.89 17.57 -17.63
C SER A 152 6.64 18.27 -18.98
N ALA A 153 6.58 19.61 -18.93
CA ALA A 153 6.11 20.53 -19.96
C ALA A 153 6.84 20.42 -21.35
N PRO A 154 6.28 20.95 -22.46
CA PRO A 154 6.50 20.47 -23.84
C PRO A 154 7.97 20.41 -24.30
N ARG A 155 8.73 21.48 -24.03
CA ARG A 155 10.15 21.56 -24.41
C ARG A 155 11.05 20.67 -23.55
N ALA A 156 10.63 20.36 -22.32
CA ALA A 156 11.30 19.37 -21.48
C ALA A 156 10.87 17.95 -21.89
N ALA A 157 9.61 17.72 -22.28
CA ALA A 157 9.12 16.43 -22.78
C ALA A 157 9.90 15.92 -23.99
N MET A 158 9.97 16.69 -25.09
CA MET A 158 10.72 16.26 -26.28
C MET A 158 12.22 16.10 -25.99
N TYR A 159 12.78 16.96 -25.14
CA TYR A 159 14.19 16.85 -24.72
C TYR A 159 14.45 15.56 -23.94
N ARG A 160 13.66 15.28 -22.88
CA ARG A 160 13.75 14.07 -22.06
C ARG A 160 13.52 12.82 -22.92
N MET A 161 12.53 12.84 -23.81
CA MET A 161 12.25 11.75 -24.75
C MET A 161 13.44 11.42 -25.65
N ILE A 162 13.95 12.42 -26.39
CA ILE A 162 15.04 12.20 -27.33
C ILE A 162 16.35 11.88 -26.59
N SER A 163 16.59 12.48 -25.42
CA SER A 163 17.77 12.19 -24.59
C SER A 163 17.72 10.78 -23.97
N GLN A 164 16.55 10.30 -23.52
CA GLN A 164 16.39 8.93 -23.00
C GLN A 164 16.58 7.88 -24.11
N LEU A 165 16.06 8.15 -25.32
CA LEU A 165 16.15 7.24 -26.47
C LEU A 165 17.57 7.16 -27.05
N ILE A 166 18.27 8.30 -27.19
CA ILE A 166 19.63 8.35 -27.75
C ILE A 166 20.71 8.03 -26.71
N GLY A 167 20.49 8.42 -25.45
CA GLY A 167 21.48 8.34 -24.37
C GLY A 167 21.73 6.95 -23.79
N GLY A 168 20.95 5.93 -24.17
CA GLY A 168 21.24 4.54 -23.82
C GLY A 168 20.86 4.13 -22.39
N GLY A 169 19.62 4.43 -21.95
CA GLY A 169 18.97 3.68 -20.86
C GLY A 169 19.47 3.91 -19.42
N GLY A 170 20.45 4.77 -19.18
CA GLY A 170 20.84 5.20 -17.83
C GLY A 170 19.68 5.92 -17.13
N TRP A 171 19.10 5.29 -16.10
CA TRP A 171 17.87 5.77 -15.43
C TRP A 171 18.12 6.44 -14.06
N ALA A 172 19.37 6.49 -13.60
CA ALA A 172 19.76 7.15 -12.36
C ALA A 172 20.32 8.56 -12.64
N GLY A 173 19.87 9.56 -11.90
CA GLY A 173 20.49 10.91 -11.91
C GLY A 173 19.78 12.01 -12.72
N LEU A 174 18.45 11.99 -12.84
CA LEU A 174 17.66 13.15 -13.32
C LEU A 174 16.49 13.46 -12.37
N GLN A 175 16.82 13.71 -11.10
CA GLN A 175 15.95 14.53 -10.24
C GLN A 175 16.03 16.00 -10.71
N ASP A 176 14.98 16.77 -10.40
CA ASP A 176 14.87 18.16 -10.82
C ASP A 176 15.72 19.09 -9.92
N GLU A 177 17.05 19.08 -10.11
CA GLU A 177 17.94 20.11 -9.56
C GLU A 177 18.74 20.81 -10.67
N GLU A 178 18.80 22.14 -10.59
CA GLU A 178 19.57 23.00 -11.50
C GLU A 178 21.05 23.11 -11.07
N GLU A 179 21.69 22.04 -10.58
CA GLU A 179 23.11 22.08 -10.21
C GLU A 179 23.84 20.72 -10.29
N GLU A 180 25.16 20.80 -10.50
CA GLU A 180 26.20 19.76 -10.55
C GLU A 180 26.14 18.65 -11.64
N GLU A 181 27.18 18.60 -12.49
CA GLU A 181 27.39 17.59 -13.52
C GLU A 181 27.93 16.25 -12.95
N GLU A 182 27.09 15.41 -12.35
CA GLU A 182 27.48 14.00 -12.15
C GLU A 182 27.43 13.17 -13.45
N VAL A 183 28.38 12.24 -13.59
CA VAL A 183 28.77 11.65 -14.86
C VAL A 183 27.89 10.44 -15.23
N VAL A 184 26.76 10.70 -15.89
CA VAL A 184 26.02 9.64 -16.61
C VAL A 184 26.74 9.32 -17.93
N THR A 185 27.18 8.06 -18.08
CA THR A 185 27.94 7.56 -19.22
C THR A 185 27.04 7.30 -20.44
N GLY A 186 26.88 8.32 -21.30
CA GLY A 186 26.17 8.20 -22.58
C GLY A 186 26.44 9.39 -23.52
N PRO A 187 26.08 9.29 -24.81
CA PRO A 187 26.30 10.37 -25.77
C PRO A 187 25.40 11.60 -25.45
N LYS A 188 25.97 12.62 -24.78
CA LYS A 188 25.30 13.88 -24.44
C LYS A 188 24.82 14.64 -25.69
N VAL A 189 23.55 14.49 -26.07
CA VAL A 189 22.88 15.38 -27.05
C VAL A 189 22.54 16.70 -26.36
N LYS A 190 23.03 17.84 -26.90
CA LYS A 190 22.73 19.16 -26.31
C LYS A 190 21.24 19.46 -26.41
N ARG A 191 20.64 20.10 -25.40
CA ARG A 191 19.19 20.44 -25.36
C ARG A 191 18.68 21.20 -26.60
N LYS A 192 19.54 21.96 -27.29
CA LYS A 192 19.23 22.66 -28.55
C LYS A 192 19.15 21.75 -29.79
N GLN A 193 19.61 20.50 -29.71
CA GLN A 193 19.72 19.54 -30.83
C GLN A 193 18.64 18.44 -30.79
N CYS A 194 17.89 18.32 -29.69
CA CYS A 194 16.82 17.32 -29.55
C CYS A 194 15.58 17.71 -30.38
N THR A 195 15.53 17.28 -31.64
CA THR A 195 14.40 17.45 -32.56
C THR A 195 13.95 16.10 -33.14
N MET A 196 12.69 15.99 -33.59
CA MET A 196 12.16 14.76 -34.20
C MET A 196 12.93 14.35 -35.46
N ALA A 197 13.46 15.30 -36.24
CA ALA A 197 14.34 15.03 -37.37
C ALA A 197 15.64 14.32 -36.94
N VAL A 198 16.24 14.72 -35.82
CA VAL A 198 17.43 14.06 -35.25
C VAL A 198 17.08 12.66 -34.71
N LEU A 199 15.92 12.49 -34.08
CA LEU A 199 15.45 11.17 -33.65
C LEU A 199 15.24 10.22 -34.84
N ALA A 200 14.60 10.69 -35.93
CA ALA A 200 14.39 9.90 -37.14
C ALA A 200 15.72 9.52 -37.82
N ALA A 201 16.66 10.46 -37.94
CA ALA A 201 17.98 10.20 -38.49
C ALA A 201 18.80 9.20 -37.64
N TRP A 202 18.74 9.33 -36.30
CA TRP A 202 19.35 8.37 -35.37
C TRP A 202 18.72 6.98 -35.49
N TYR A 203 17.40 6.89 -35.56
CA TYR A 203 16.67 5.62 -35.69
C TYR A 203 16.99 4.89 -37.00
N GLN A 204 17.08 5.62 -38.11
CA GLN A 204 17.47 5.07 -39.41
C GLN A 204 18.94 4.62 -39.43
N ARG A 205 19.84 5.34 -38.75
CA ARG A 205 21.27 4.99 -38.65
C ARG A 205 21.53 3.78 -37.75
N THR A 206 20.74 3.61 -36.70
CA THR A 206 20.83 2.46 -35.78
C THR A 206 20.19 1.19 -36.34
N HIS A 207 19.16 1.32 -37.19
CA HIS A 207 18.44 0.20 -37.80
C HIS A 207 18.45 0.28 -39.34
N PRO A 208 19.65 0.18 -39.98
CA PRO A 208 19.78 0.25 -41.43
C PRO A 208 19.07 -0.93 -42.11
N SER A 209 18.55 -0.68 -43.30
CA SER A 209 17.88 -1.69 -44.13
C SER A 209 18.93 -2.42 -44.96
N SER A 210 19.02 -3.74 -44.86
CA SER A 210 20.02 -4.51 -45.61
C SER A 210 19.75 -4.44 -47.13
N PRO A 211 20.70 -3.98 -47.96
CA PRO A 211 20.54 -4.03 -49.40
C PRO A 211 20.69 -5.48 -49.88
N ARG A 212 19.63 -6.05 -50.47
CA ARG A 212 19.70 -7.36 -51.13
C ARG A 212 20.76 -7.32 -52.23
N LYS A 213 21.83 -8.10 -52.09
CA LYS A 213 22.82 -8.30 -53.17
C LYS A 213 22.13 -8.97 -54.35
N ALA A 214 21.86 -8.21 -55.41
CA ALA A 214 21.51 -8.78 -56.70
C ALA A 214 22.68 -9.66 -57.19
N LYS A 215 22.44 -10.96 -57.41
CA LYS A 215 23.39 -11.82 -58.10
C LYS A 215 23.53 -11.30 -59.53
N LYS A 216 24.70 -10.76 -59.87
CA LYS A 216 25.15 -10.73 -61.27
C LYS A 216 25.77 -12.09 -61.58
N GLU A 217 25.25 -12.75 -62.61
CA GLU A 217 25.91 -13.91 -63.21
C GLU A 217 27.21 -13.47 -63.93
N PRO A 218 28.24 -14.33 -63.97
CA PRO A 218 29.52 -13.98 -64.59
C PRO A 218 29.56 -14.34 -66.08
N PRO A 219 30.08 -13.46 -66.97
CA PRO A 219 30.42 -13.86 -68.33
C PRO A 219 31.81 -14.50 -68.41
N GLY A 220 31.85 -15.71 -68.97
CA GLY A 220 32.87 -16.18 -69.93
C GLY A 220 34.37 -15.96 -69.68
N TYR A 221 35.05 -17.04 -69.28
CA TYR A 221 36.28 -17.59 -69.89
C TYR A 221 37.27 -16.65 -70.62
N THR A 222 38.54 -16.62 -70.19
CA THR A 222 39.65 -17.27 -70.93
C THR A 222 41.03 -17.21 -70.23
N ARG A 223 41.79 -18.31 -70.37
CA ARG A 223 43.26 -18.44 -70.34
C ARG A 223 44.08 -17.97 -69.13
N SER A 224 44.59 -18.95 -68.39
CA SER A 224 45.98 -18.96 -67.89
C SER A 224 46.97 -19.19 -69.07
N PRO A 225 48.30 -18.98 -68.91
CA PRO A 225 49.14 -20.06 -68.36
C PRO A 225 50.45 -19.64 -67.61
N THR A 226 50.94 -20.52 -66.70
CA THR A 226 52.37 -20.72 -66.29
C THR A 226 53.15 -19.56 -65.61
N LYS A 227 54.18 -19.75 -64.77
CA LYS A 227 54.77 -20.90 -64.03
C LYS A 227 55.56 -20.38 -62.80
N THR A 228 55.91 -21.32 -61.90
CA THR A 228 56.83 -21.29 -60.73
C THR A 228 58.25 -20.69 -61.01
N PRO A 229 59.18 -20.43 -60.02
CA PRO A 229 59.36 -21.08 -58.70
C PRO A 229 59.90 -20.20 -57.51
N CYS A 230 60.44 -20.86 -56.47
CA CYS A 230 60.83 -20.39 -55.13
C CYS A 230 62.07 -19.44 -55.01
N SER A 231 62.12 -18.68 -53.89
CA SER A 231 63.26 -18.34 -52.97
C SER A 231 64.64 -17.90 -53.55
N PRO A 232 65.42 -16.92 -52.96
CA PRO A 232 66.03 -17.13 -51.62
C PRO A 232 66.66 -15.93 -50.79
N SER A 233 66.68 -16.09 -49.46
CA SER A 233 67.83 -15.87 -48.51
C SER A 233 68.53 -14.51 -48.22
N LYS A 234 69.11 -14.46 -46.99
CA LYS A 234 70.17 -13.57 -46.42
C LYS A 234 69.73 -12.16 -45.95
N GLY A 235 70.17 -11.63 -44.79
CA GLY A 235 70.95 -12.19 -43.66
C GLY A 235 71.77 -11.14 -42.89
N ASN A 236 72.12 -11.42 -41.60
CA ASN A 236 73.08 -10.68 -40.73
C ASN A 236 72.67 -9.25 -40.26
N ARG A 237 72.86 -8.77 -39.02
CA ARG A 237 73.81 -9.09 -37.91
C ARG A 237 73.32 -8.46 -36.56
N SER A 238 73.98 -8.84 -35.47
CA SER A 238 73.69 -8.59 -34.02
C SER A 238 74.62 -7.48 -33.42
N PRO A 239 74.90 -7.30 -32.09
CA PRO A 239 74.55 -8.00 -30.83
C PRO A 239 74.05 -7.05 -29.68
N THR A 240 73.83 -7.38 -28.38
CA THR A 240 74.53 -8.26 -27.41
C THR A 240 73.69 -8.71 -26.17
N LYS A 241 73.90 -9.98 -25.73
CA LYS A 241 74.09 -10.51 -24.32
C LYS A 241 73.06 -10.16 -23.21
N ARG A 242 72.72 -11.02 -22.22
CA ARG A 242 73.21 -12.37 -21.83
C ARG A 242 72.21 -13.14 -20.90
N THR A 243 71.98 -14.42 -21.19
CA THR A 243 71.85 -15.61 -20.29
C THR A 243 71.01 -15.63 -18.99
N HIS A 244 69.94 -16.47 -19.00
CA HIS A 244 69.66 -17.71 -18.22
C HIS A 244 70.50 -18.07 -16.95
N PRO A 245 69.94 -18.81 -15.96
CA PRO A 245 69.50 -20.25 -16.03
C PRO A 245 67.95 -20.44 -15.98
N SER A 246 67.29 -21.47 -16.54
CA SER A 246 67.18 -22.93 -16.23
C SER A 246 66.57 -23.24 -14.84
N SER A 247 65.71 -24.25 -14.60
CA SER A 247 65.22 -25.44 -15.37
C SER A 247 63.74 -25.77 -14.97
N SER A 248 62.86 -26.39 -15.80
CA SER A 248 62.58 -27.85 -15.94
C SER A 248 62.00 -28.52 -14.65
N ARG A 249 60.99 -29.44 -14.60
CA ARG A 249 60.24 -30.36 -15.53
C ARG A 249 58.91 -30.80 -14.84
N LYS A 250 57.75 -30.88 -15.51
CA LYS A 250 56.99 -32.05 -16.06
C LYS A 250 56.28 -33.04 -15.08
N ALA A 251 55.17 -33.64 -15.60
CA ALA A 251 54.36 -34.80 -15.14
C ALA A 251 53.31 -34.52 -14.02
N ASP A 252 52.13 -35.16 -13.95
CA ASP A 252 51.35 -35.94 -14.95
C ASP A 252 49.86 -36.12 -14.51
N LYS A 253 48.98 -36.47 -15.48
CA LYS A 253 47.72 -37.29 -15.39
C LYS A 253 46.43 -36.91 -14.60
N ASP A 254 45.34 -36.89 -15.40
CA ASP A 254 44.05 -37.63 -15.30
C ASP A 254 42.88 -37.28 -14.34
N THR A 255 41.67 -37.38 -14.94
CA THR A 255 40.30 -37.69 -14.40
C THR A 255 39.25 -36.56 -14.24
N GLN A 256 37.95 -36.96 -14.30
CA GLN A 256 36.74 -36.17 -14.65
C GLN A 256 35.80 -35.81 -13.46
N ALA A 257 34.66 -35.15 -13.78
CA ALA A 257 33.41 -34.88 -13.01
C ALA A 257 33.31 -33.51 -12.28
N ASN A 258 32.26 -32.64 -12.35
CA ASN A 258 30.86 -32.65 -12.83
C ASN A 258 29.85 -33.25 -11.80
N GLU A 259 28.77 -32.61 -11.26
CA GLU A 259 28.02 -31.34 -11.51
C GLU A 259 27.77 -30.54 -10.18
N GLY A 260 26.82 -29.58 -9.97
CA GLY A 260 25.70 -29.09 -10.79
C GLY A 260 24.79 -27.99 -10.20
N SER A 261 23.93 -27.42 -11.06
CA SER A 261 22.75 -26.61 -10.70
C SER A 261 21.52 -27.50 -10.43
N PRO A 262 20.30 -26.97 -10.17
CA PRO A 262 19.43 -26.70 -11.33
C PRO A 262 18.38 -25.56 -11.17
N SER A 263 18.09 -24.88 -12.27
CA SER A 263 16.73 -24.42 -12.58
C SER A 263 16.44 -24.60 -14.07
N LYS A 264 15.23 -25.11 -14.36
CA LYS A 264 15.00 -25.99 -15.51
C LYS A 264 14.73 -25.22 -16.81
N ARG A 265 15.46 -25.59 -17.88
CA ARG A 265 15.17 -25.14 -19.25
C ARG A 265 13.80 -25.66 -19.71
N ILE A 266 12.90 -24.75 -20.10
CA ILE A 266 11.74 -25.10 -20.93
C ILE A 266 12.22 -25.38 -22.37
N LYS A 267 11.59 -26.37 -23.02
CA LYS A 267 12.09 -27.04 -24.23
C LYS A 267 12.24 -26.08 -25.43
N SER A 268 13.44 -26.04 -26.02
CA SER A 268 13.86 -25.09 -27.07
C SER A 268 13.36 -25.37 -28.50
N ASN A 269 12.54 -26.40 -28.71
CA ASN A 269 12.31 -26.95 -30.06
C ASN A 269 11.10 -26.36 -30.82
N ILE A 270 10.46 -25.31 -30.29
CA ILE A 270 9.40 -24.55 -31.01
C ILE A 270 9.98 -23.32 -31.73
N ILE A 271 11.20 -22.90 -31.39
CA ILE A 271 11.84 -21.69 -31.97
C ILE A 271 12.27 -21.89 -33.44
N ALA A 272 12.46 -23.14 -33.87
CA ALA A 272 12.98 -23.50 -35.19
C ALA A 272 11.95 -23.40 -36.35
N SER A 273 10.67 -23.14 -36.07
CA SER A 273 9.60 -23.05 -37.09
C SER A 273 9.08 -21.62 -37.35
N LEU A 274 9.67 -20.61 -36.71
CA LEU A 274 9.35 -19.21 -36.99
C LEU A 274 10.23 -18.68 -38.14
N PRO A 275 9.63 -18.12 -39.22
CA PRO A 275 10.40 -17.67 -40.37
C PRO A 275 11.35 -16.54 -40.00
N GLU A 276 12.59 -16.59 -40.49
CA GLU A 276 13.56 -15.51 -40.39
C GLU A 276 12.98 -14.22 -41.01
N ARG A 277 12.75 -13.20 -40.17
CA ARG A 277 12.14 -11.93 -40.59
C ARG A 277 12.93 -10.74 -40.06
N SER A 278 13.08 -9.74 -40.92
CA SER A 278 13.82 -8.50 -40.68
C SER A 278 12.91 -7.43 -40.10
N ASP A 279 12.96 -7.21 -38.78
CA ASP A 279 12.07 -6.27 -38.10
C ASP A 279 12.84 -5.20 -37.31
N LYS A 280 12.55 -3.93 -37.62
CA LYS A 280 13.01 -2.78 -36.83
C LYS A 280 12.18 -2.65 -35.55
N PRO A 281 12.79 -2.24 -34.42
CA PRO A 281 12.11 -2.19 -33.12
C PRO A 281 11.19 -0.96 -33.00
N PRO A 282 9.95 -1.07 -32.47
CA PRO A 282 9.12 0.09 -32.19
C PRO A 282 9.69 0.94 -31.05
N ILE A 283 9.42 2.24 -31.10
CA ILE A 283 9.69 3.20 -30.02
C ILE A 283 8.44 3.34 -29.16
N VAL A 284 8.56 2.98 -27.88
CA VAL A 284 7.47 3.09 -26.89
C VAL A 284 7.64 4.37 -26.08
N ILE A 285 6.61 5.21 -26.06
CA ILE A 285 6.56 6.45 -25.26
C ILE A 285 5.46 6.30 -24.20
N ILE A 286 5.82 6.39 -22.93
CA ILE A 286 4.93 6.29 -21.78
C ILE A 286 4.69 7.69 -21.19
N LEU A 287 3.45 8.15 -21.26
CA LEU A 287 2.96 9.37 -20.61
C LEU A 287 2.22 8.97 -19.35
N GLU A 288 2.84 9.14 -18.18
CA GLU A 288 2.41 8.43 -16.95
C GLU A 288 1.21 9.05 -16.25
N ASP A 289 1.08 10.37 -16.38
CA ASP A 289 -0.01 11.17 -15.85
C ASP A 289 -0.48 12.13 -16.94
N LEU A 290 -1.35 11.62 -17.83
CA LEU A 290 -1.89 12.40 -18.94
C LEU A 290 -2.71 13.62 -18.47
N GLU A 291 -3.27 13.56 -17.26
CA GLU A 291 -4.10 14.63 -16.68
C GLU A 291 -3.25 15.85 -16.26
N SER A 292 -1.95 15.65 -15.98
CA SER A 292 -0.99 16.73 -15.70
C SER A 292 -0.56 17.54 -16.93
N PHE A 293 -0.77 17.05 -18.16
CA PHE A 293 -0.30 17.72 -19.38
C PHE A 293 -1.25 18.84 -19.83
N PRO A 294 -0.72 20.04 -20.16
CA PRO A 294 -1.53 21.08 -20.80
C PRO A 294 -2.15 20.58 -22.12
N PRO A 295 -3.46 20.71 -22.36
CA PRO A 295 -4.13 20.13 -23.53
C PRO A 295 -3.48 20.46 -24.87
N ARG A 296 -3.03 21.71 -25.07
CA ARG A 296 -2.32 22.15 -26.30
C ARG A 296 -1.08 21.29 -26.59
N VAL A 297 -0.32 20.97 -25.54
CA VAL A 297 0.95 20.22 -25.62
C VAL A 297 0.71 18.76 -26.00
N LEU A 298 -0.32 18.17 -25.41
CA LEU A 298 -0.70 16.79 -25.71
C LEU A 298 -1.21 16.65 -27.16
N ASN A 299 -1.99 17.62 -27.63
CA ASN A 299 -2.43 17.70 -29.02
C ASN A 299 -1.24 17.81 -29.99
N ASP A 300 -0.35 18.78 -29.78
CA ASP A 300 0.84 18.99 -30.63
C ASP A 300 1.72 17.72 -30.67
N LEU A 301 1.94 17.06 -29.51
CA LEU A 301 2.73 15.84 -29.42
C LEU A 301 2.11 14.70 -30.24
N VAL A 302 0.79 14.46 -30.13
CA VAL A 302 0.08 13.43 -30.89
C VAL A 302 0.17 13.68 -32.40
N LEU A 303 -0.04 14.92 -32.84
CA LEU A 303 0.03 15.29 -34.25
C LEU A 303 1.45 15.15 -34.81
N ILE A 304 2.48 15.54 -34.04
CA ILE A 304 3.88 15.33 -34.39
C ILE A 304 4.20 13.83 -34.49
N CYS A 305 3.79 13.01 -33.52
CA CYS A 305 3.99 11.56 -33.58
C CYS A 305 3.28 10.92 -34.79
N SER A 306 2.08 11.39 -35.15
CA SER A 306 1.36 10.95 -36.35
C SER A 306 2.13 11.25 -37.64
N GLN A 307 2.64 12.48 -37.80
CA GLN A 307 3.43 12.88 -38.98
C GLN A 307 4.71 12.06 -39.14
N TYR A 308 5.41 11.74 -38.06
CA TYR A 308 6.68 11.01 -38.12
C TYR A 308 6.54 9.48 -38.21
N ARG A 309 5.33 8.91 -38.12
CA ARG A 309 5.03 7.45 -38.15
C ARG A 309 5.76 6.71 -39.28
N ALA A 310 5.76 7.26 -40.50
CA ALA A 310 6.37 6.62 -41.67
C ALA A 310 7.90 6.49 -41.57
N THR A 311 8.54 7.29 -40.72
CA THR A 311 9.99 7.28 -40.50
C THR A 311 10.42 6.56 -39.23
N VAL A 312 9.56 6.56 -38.21
CA VAL A 312 9.79 5.99 -36.88
C VAL A 312 8.50 5.30 -36.40
N PRO A 313 8.50 3.97 -36.17
CA PRO A 313 7.34 3.26 -35.62
C PRO A 313 7.16 3.62 -34.14
N VAL A 314 6.26 4.57 -33.86
CA VAL A 314 5.94 5.03 -32.50
C VAL A 314 4.69 4.33 -31.96
N VAL A 315 4.77 3.84 -30.72
CA VAL A 315 3.65 3.33 -29.93
C VAL A 315 3.50 4.20 -28.68
N LEU A 316 2.29 4.67 -28.40
CA LEU A 316 1.99 5.51 -27.23
C LEU A 316 1.37 4.66 -26.10
N VAL A 317 1.74 4.95 -24.85
CA VAL A 317 1.09 4.42 -23.66
C VAL A 317 0.66 5.59 -22.78
N PHE A 318 -0.63 5.71 -22.54
CA PHE A 318 -1.24 6.76 -21.72
C PHE A 318 -1.63 6.18 -20.35
N GLY A 319 -0.97 6.65 -19.29
CA GLY A 319 -1.40 6.50 -17.91
C GLY A 319 -2.51 7.50 -17.60
N VAL A 320 -3.67 6.99 -17.21
CA VAL A 320 -4.85 7.79 -16.87
C VAL A 320 -5.29 7.44 -15.45
N ALA A 321 -5.66 8.46 -14.67
CA ALA A 321 -6.11 8.29 -13.29
C ALA A 321 -7.60 7.88 -13.23
N THR A 322 -8.42 8.59 -14.00
CA THR A 322 -9.88 8.55 -13.86
C THR A 322 -10.55 7.63 -14.88
N THR A 323 -10.96 8.14 -16.05
CA THR A 323 -11.62 7.37 -17.11
C THR A 323 -11.00 7.66 -18.48
N PRO A 324 -11.07 6.72 -19.46
CA PRO A 324 -10.60 6.95 -20.83
C PRO A 324 -11.20 8.20 -21.48
N ASP A 325 -12.40 8.61 -21.07
CA ASP A 325 -13.08 9.81 -21.59
C ASP A 325 -12.27 11.09 -21.36
N ARG A 326 -11.43 11.15 -20.31
CA ARG A 326 -10.52 12.29 -20.11
C ARG A 326 -9.52 12.46 -21.26
N VAL A 327 -9.09 11.37 -21.90
CA VAL A 327 -8.23 11.43 -23.08
C VAL A 327 -8.94 12.18 -24.22
N HIS A 328 -10.22 11.87 -24.45
CA HIS A 328 -11.05 12.53 -25.46
C HIS A 328 -11.43 13.98 -25.12
N HIS A 329 -11.46 14.37 -23.84
CA HIS A 329 -11.66 15.76 -23.43
C HIS A 329 -10.37 16.60 -23.48
N SER A 330 -9.21 16.00 -23.24
CA SER A 330 -7.89 16.66 -23.32
C SER A 330 -7.36 16.79 -24.76
N LEU A 331 -7.84 15.93 -25.67
CA LEU A 331 -7.50 15.97 -27.09
C LEU A 331 -8.58 16.66 -27.92
N SER A 332 -8.17 17.35 -28.98
CA SER A 332 -9.05 17.80 -30.05
C SER A 332 -9.56 16.60 -30.85
N HIS A 333 -10.72 16.74 -31.51
CA HIS A 333 -11.26 15.71 -32.39
C HIS A 333 -10.26 15.29 -33.49
N HIS A 334 -9.46 16.23 -34.01
CA HIS A 334 -8.43 15.93 -35.01
C HIS A 334 -7.31 15.05 -34.44
N ALA A 335 -6.74 15.42 -33.28
CA ALA A 335 -5.71 14.60 -32.65
C ALA A 335 -6.24 13.24 -32.17
N SER A 336 -7.49 13.18 -31.67
CA SER A 336 -8.12 11.92 -31.27
C SER A 336 -8.37 10.98 -32.45
N ALA A 337 -8.70 11.50 -33.64
CA ALA A 337 -8.86 10.71 -34.86
C ALA A 337 -7.53 10.08 -35.34
N CYS A 338 -6.39 10.67 -34.99
CA CYS A 338 -5.07 10.13 -35.30
C CYS A 338 -4.65 8.95 -34.39
N LEU A 339 -5.44 8.56 -33.38
CA LEU A 339 -5.10 7.49 -32.43
C LEU A 339 -5.89 6.20 -32.69
N ALA A 340 -5.24 5.06 -32.49
CA ALA A 340 -5.87 3.74 -32.38
C ALA A 340 -5.73 3.29 -30.93
N MET A 341 -6.72 3.62 -30.10
CA MET A 341 -6.64 3.46 -28.65
C MET A 341 -7.31 2.16 -28.18
N GLU A 342 -6.55 1.28 -27.54
CA GLU A 342 -7.06 0.13 -26.78
C GLU A 342 -6.96 0.43 -25.27
N VAL A 343 -7.96 0.03 -24.48
CA VAL A 343 -8.05 0.36 -23.04
C VAL A 343 -7.69 -0.85 -22.19
N PHE A 344 -6.69 -0.66 -21.32
CA PHE A 344 -6.24 -1.63 -20.32
C PHE A 344 -6.61 -1.10 -18.93
N ARG A 345 -7.29 -1.92 -18.12
CA ARG A 345 -7.68 -1.54 -16.75
C ARG A 345 -6.78 -2.26 -15.75
N ALA A 346 -6.09 -1.50 -14.90
CA ALA A 346 -5.42 -2.06 -13.73
C ALA A 346 -6.45 -2.56 -12.70
N GLN A 347 -6.04 -3.45 -11.80
CA GLN A 347 -6.88 -3.83 -10.67
C GLN A 347 -7.02 -2.65 -9.68
N PRO A 348 -8.20 -2.44 -9.06
CA PRO A 348 -8.37 -1.40 -8.04
C PRO A 348 -7.53 -1.66 -6.79
N SER A 349 -7.04 -0.59 -6.15
CA SER A 349 -6.30 -0.65 -4.87
C SER A 349 -7.04 -1.40 -3.77
N THR A 350 -8.38 -1.38 -3.78
CA THR A 350 -9.22 -2.11 -2.83
C THR A 350 -9.05 -3.63 -2.93
N HIS A 351 -8.75 -4.17 -4.12
CA HIS A 351 -8.47 -5.59 -4.33
C HIS A 351 -7.07 -5.94 -3.84
N TYR A 352 -6.07 -5.10 -4.17
CA TYR A 352 -4.71 -5.25 -3.65
C TYR A 352 -4.70 -5.26 -2.11
N LEU A 353 -5.39 -4.32 -1.46
CA LEU A 353 -5.49 -4.30 0.00
C LEU A 353 -6.10 -5.61 0.56
N THR A 354 -7.13 -6.16 -0.07
CA THR A 354 -7.71 -7.43 0.38
C THR A 354 -6.75 -8.60 0.24
N SER A 355 -5.96 -8.67 -0.85
CA SER A 355 -4.88 -9.66 -0.99
C SER A 355 -3.76 -9.47 0.04
N VAL A 356 -3.39 -8.23 0.37
CA VAL A 356 -2.42 -7.91 1.43
C VAL A 356 -2.94 -8.35 2.80
N ILE A 357 -4.21 -8.10 3.12
CA ILE A 357 -4.79 -8.51 4.41
C ILE A 357 -4.82 -10.04 4.52
N ASP A 358 -5.27 -10.76 3.48
CA ASP A 358 -5.30 -12.23 3.47
C ASP A 358 -3.90 -12.86 3.60
N LYS A 359 -2.90 -12.35 2.86
CA LYS A 359 -1.57 -12.98 2.78
C LYS A 359 -0.53 -12.45 3.78
N VAL A 360 -0.71 -11.25 4.34
CA VAL A 360 0.24 -10.66 5.31
C VAL A 360 -0.31 -10.66 6.73
N LEU A 361 -1.61 -10.37 6.94
CA LEU A 361 -2.18 -10.26 8.28
C LEU A 361 -2.90 -11.54 8.74
N MET A 362 -3.58 -12.24 7.84
CA MET A 362 -4.29 -13.50 8.12
C MET A 362 -3.45 -14.75 7.83
N SER A 363 -2.15 -14.58 7.59
CA SER A 363 -1.20 -15.67 7.34
C SER A 363 -0.33 -15.94 8.56
N ASN A 364 -0.06 -17.22 8.84
CA ASN A 364 0.83 -17.65 9.92
C ASN A 364 2.33 -17.44 9.61
N GLU A 365 2.66 -16.94 8.41
CA GLU A 365 4.05 -16.62 8.03
C GLU A 365 4.61 -15.42 8.80
N LEU A 366 3.74 -14.49 9.22
CA LEU A 366 4.11 -13.29 9.98
C LEU A 366 3.71 -13.46 11.46
N PRO A 367 4.66 -13.52 12.42
CA PRO A 367 4.33 -13.64 13.85
C PRO A 367 3.71 -12.38 14.48
N PHE A 368 3.65 -11.27 13.73
CA PHE A 368 3.16 -9.97 14.20
C PHE A 368 1.75 -9.70 13.68
N HIS A 369 0.85 -9.33 14.58
CA HIS A 369 -0.56 -9.09 14.27
C HIS A 369 -1.03 -7.70 14.74
N LEU A 370 -2.03 -7.16 14.06
CA LEU A 370 -2.67 -5.91 14.46
C LEU A 370 -3.93 -6.20 15.29
N GLY A 371 -4.07 -5.55 16.44
CA GLY A 371 -5.34 -5.51 17.18
C GLY A 371 -6.40 -4.70 16.44
N GLY A 372 -7.67 -4.88 16.83
CA GLY A 372 -8.82 -4.32 16.10
C GLY A 372 -8.82 -2.79 15.97
N ARG A 373 -8.39 -2.04 17.01
CA ARG A 373 -8.37 -0.57 16.96
C ARG A 373 -7.27 0.00 16.04
N PRO A 374 -6.00 -0.46 16.06
CA PRO A 374 -5.02 -0.09 15.03
C PRO A 374 -5.41 -0.54 13.62
N PHE A 375 -5.94 -1.75 13.46
CA PHE A 375 -6.37 -2.25 12.15
C PHE A 375 -7.49 -1.39 11.55
N LYS A 376 -8.54 -1.10 12.33
CA LYS A 376 -9.62 -0.18 11.92
C LYS A 376 -9.08 1.21 11.55
N LEU A 377 -8.15 1.77 12.33
CA LEU A 377 -7.53 3.06 12.00
C LEU A 377 -6.82 3.04 10.63
N LEU A 378 -6.08 1.97 10.31
CA LEU A 378 -5.41 1.85 9.01
C LEU A 378 -6.42 1.67 7.85
N LEU A 379 -7.51 0.92 8.08
CA LEU A 379 -8.61 0.80 7.13
C LEU A 379 -9.32 2.14 6.91
N ASP A 380 -9.60 2.89 7.98
CA ASP A 380 -10.25 4.21 7.90
C ASP A 380 -9.37 5.21 7.12
N ILE A 381 -8.05 5.24 7.38
CA ILE A 381 -7.11 6.07 6.61
C ILE A 381 -7.16 5.70 5.12
N PHE A 382 -7.08 4.40 4.81
CA PHE A 382 -7.13 3.93 3.42
C PHE A 382 -8.46 4.28 2.74
N LEU A 383 -9.60 3.98 3.35
CA LEU A 383 -10.91 4.12 2.72
C LEU A 383 -11.39 5.58 2.59
N TYR A 384 -11.09 6.43 3.58
CA TYR A 384 -11.62 7.79 3.64
C TYR A 384 -10.64 8.88 3.19
N ASN A 385 -9.31 8.63 3.19
CA ASN A 385 -8.32 9.64 2.84
C ASN A 385 -7.68 9.43 1.46
N ASP A 386 -7.09 8.26 1.21
CA ASP A 386 -6.10 8.13 0.11
C ASP A 386 -6.21 6.90 -0.81
N LEU A 387 -6.88 5.81 -0.45
CA LEU A 387 -6.93 4.54 -1.19
C LEU A 387 -5.54 3.95 -1.54
N SER A 388 -4.54 4.23 -0.69
CA SER A 388 -3.12 3.92 -0.92
C SER A 388 -2.65 2.68 -0.14
N VAL A 389 -2.31 1.60 -0.86
CA VAL A 389 -1.75 0.38 -0.25
C VAL A 389 -0.30 0.61 0.23
N GLU A 390 0.45 1.50 -0.42
CA GLU A 390 1.78 1.91 0.06
C GLU A 390 1.69 2.64 1.43
N ASN A 391 0.69 3.50 1.64
CA ASN A 391 0.50 4.18 2.92
C ASN A 391 -0.06 3.24 3.99
N PHE A 392 -0.93 2.28 3.62
CA PHE A 392 -1.31 1.18 4.50
C PHE A 392 -0.08 0.37 4.94
N THR A 393 0.84 0.07 4.01
CA THR A 393 2.09 -0.65 4.26
C THR A 393 3.05 0.13 5.16
N LYS A 394 3.21 1.45 4.94
CA LYS A 394 3.94 2.34 5.85
C LYS A 394 3.29 2.40 7.23
N GLY A 395 1.96 2.41 7.29
CA GLY A 395 1.16 2.33 8.52
C GLY A 395 1.44 1.05 9.31
N LEU A 396 1.40 -0.10 8.63
CA LEU A 396 1.78 -1.41 9.20
C LEU A 396 3.21 -1.38 9.73
N LYS A 397 4.17 -0.83 8.96
CA LYS A 397 5.56 -0.68 9.40
C LYS A 397 5.69 0.15 10.68
N VAL A 398 4.98 1.27 10.77
CA VAL A 398 5.00 2.16 11.95
C VAL A 398 4.36 1.47 13.16
N CYS A 399 3.22 0.79 13.00
CA CYS A 399 2.61 0.00 14.07
C CYS A 399 3.55 -1.10 14.58
N MET A 400 4.24 -1.79 13.67
CA MET A 400 5.20 -2.84 14.04
C MET A 400 6.45 -2.25 14.71
N MET A 401 6.99 -1.13 14.20
CA MET A 401 8.11 -0.43 14.81
C MET A 401 7.78 0.00 16.25
N GLU A 402 6.62 0.62 16.47
CA GLU A 402 6.12 1.00 17.80
C GLU A 402 6.02 -0.23 18.72
N HIS A 403 5.48 -1.34 18.21
CA HIS A 403 5.34 -2.59 18.98
C HIS A 403 6.67 -3.12 19.51
N PHE A 404 7.71 -3.19 18.67
CA PHE A 404 9.03 -3.67 19.09
C PHE A 404 9.87 -2.62 19.82
N MET A 405 9.56 -1.31 19.71
CA MET A 405 10.24 -0.25 20.45
C MET A 405 9.65 0.01 21.85
N CYS A 406 8.35 -0.18 22.04
CA CYS A 406 7.66 0.14 23.30
C CYS A 406 7.42 -1.07 24.23
N HIS A 407 7.30 -2.28 23.69
CA HIS A 407 7.05 -3.49 24.47
C HIS A 407 8.30 -4.35 24.59
N ALA A 408 8.90 -4.38 25.79
CA ALA A 408 10.11 -5.15 26.07
C ALA A 408 9.92 -6.67 25.86
N SER A 409 8.71 -7.20 26.01
CA SER A 409 8.38 -8.63 25.77
C SER A 409 8.32 -9.01 24.28
N SER A 410 8.30 -8.05 23.35
CA SER A 410 8.14 -8.30 21.92
C SER A 410 9.32 -9.02 21.27
N PHE A 411 10.45 -9.25 21.95
CA PHE A 411 11.52 -10.09 21.38
C PHE A 411 11.04 -11.53 21.08
N LEU A 412 10.00 -11.99 21.78
CA LEU A 412 9.33 -13.27 21.55
C LEU A 412 8.39 -13.31 20.33
N CYS A 413 8.09 -12.16 19.71
CA CYS A 413 7.40 -12.07 18.43
C CYS A 413 8.36 -12.45 17.28
N CYS A 414 8.66 -13.74 17.20
CA CYS A 414 9.45 -14.38 16.15
C CYS A 414 8.87 -15.77 15.81
N SER A 415 9.42 -16.45 14.81
CA SER A 415 8.91 -17.76 14.38
C SER A 415 9.15 -18.86 15.43
N PRO A 416 8.30 -19.91 15.51
CA PRO A 416 8.31 -20.88 16.62
C PRO A 416 9.67 -21.52 16.92
N LYS A 417 10.48 -21.78 15.89
CA LYS A 417 11.85 -22.32 16.04
C LYS A 417 12.76 -21.35 16.79
N HIS A 418 12.75 -20.07 16.41
CA HIS A 418 13.56 -19.03 17.05
C HIS A 418 13.08 -18.72 18.47
N ARG A 419 11.78 -18.89 18.79
CA ARG A 419 11.29 -18.72 20.17
C ARG A 419 12.01 -19.64 21.15
N GLN A 420 12.26 -20.89 20.79
CA GLN A 420 12.97 -21.85 21.64
C GLN A 420 14.41 -21.41 21.89
N ASP A 421 15.15 -21.06 20.83
CA ASP A 421 16.53 -20.57 20.92
C ASP A 421 16.63 -19.26 21.73
N MET A 422 15.64 -18.36 21.59
CA MET A 422 15.58 -17.10 22.34
C MET A 422 15.30 -17.36 23.83
N LEU A 423 14.31 -18.18 24.19
CA LEU A 423 14.02 -18.49 25.60
C LEU A 423 15.14 -19.28 26.29
N GLY A 424 15.91 -20.09 25.56
CA GLY A 424 17.11 -20.73 26.10
C GLY A 424 18.18 -19.72 26.56
N ASN A 425 18.27 -18.56 25.89
CA ASN A 425 19.22 -17.50 26.17
C ASN A 425 18.64 -16.34 27.03
N VAL A 426 17.38 -16.45 27.46
CA VAL A 426 16.69 -15.42 28.28
C VAL A 426 17.18 -15.43 29.73
N THR A 427 17.54 -14.23 30.20
CA THR A 427 17.89 -13.93 31.59
C THR A 427 16.65 -13.72 32.48
N GLY A 428 16.76 -13.96 33.79
CA GLY A 428 15.69 -13.69 34.77
C GLY A 428 14.95 -12.34 34.62
N PRO A 429 15.62 -11.18 34.52
CA PRO A 429 14.92 -9.90 34.34
C PRO A 429 14.17 -9.79 32.99
N GLN A 430 14.61 -10.49 31.95
CA GLN A 430 13.86 -10.58 30.68
C GLN A 430 12.59 -11.42 30.86
N LEU A 431 12.69 -12.54 31.57
CA LEU A 431 11.54 -13.38 31.92
C LEU A 431 10.52 -12.61 32.78
N ASP A 432 11.00 -11.78 33.71
CA ASP A 432 10.14 -10.92 34.54
C ASP A 432 9.36 -9.86 33.75
N THR A 433 9.82 -9.43 32.57
CA THR A 433 9.00 -8.56 31.71
C THR A 433 7.77 -9.28 31.18
N VAL A 434 7.89 -10.58 30.88
CA VAL A 434 6.78 -11.43 30.45
C VAL A 434 5.85 -11.73 31.64
N ARG A 435 6.40 -12.05 32.82
CA ARG A 435 5.61 -12.23 34.06
C ARG A 435 4.82 -10.98 34.48
N LYS A 436 5.26 -9.78 34.07
CA LYS A 436 4.56 -8.51 34.34
C LYS A 436 3.39 -8.23 33.39
N LEU A 437 3.21 -9.01 32.32
CA LEU A 437 2.10 -8.81 31.37
C LEU A 437 0.73 -9.06 32.05
N PRO A 438 -0.29 -8.22 31.78
CA PRO A 438 -1.63 -8.40 32.34
C PRO A 438 -2.24 -9.78 32.06
N SER A 439 -2.14 -10.28 30.82
CA SER A 439 -2.68 -11.59 30.44
C SER A 439 -1.98 -12.76 31.18
N PHE A 440 -0.68 -12.67 31.43
CA PHE A 440 0.06 -13.70 32.15
C PHE A 440 -0.29 -13.72 33.63
N ARG A 441 -0.53 -12.55 34.24
CA ARG A 441 -1.03 -12.47 35.63
C ARG A 441 -2.40 -13.11 35.76
N ALA A 442 -3.32 -12.78 34.85
CA ALA A 442 -4.66 -13.39 34.82
C ALA A 442 -4.59 -14.93 34.64
N TYR A 443 -3.64 -15.43 33.84
CA TYR A 443 -3.39 -16.87 33.71
C TYR A 443 -2.88 -17.50 35.02
N VAL A 444 -1.89 -16.89 35.68
CA VAL A 444 -1.38 -17.36 36.97
C VAL A 444 -2.47 -17.32 38.05
N GLU A 445 -3.31 -16.28 38.08
CA GLU A 445 -4.44 -16.16 39.01
C GLU A 445 -5.51 -17.24 38.78
N ALA A 446 -5.72 -17.67 37.53
CA ALA A 446 -6.63 -18.76 37.17
C ALA A 446 -6.04 -20.18 37.36
N ALA A 447 -4.71 -20.30 37.40
CA ALA A 447 -4.00 -21.57 37.59
C ALA A 447 -4.19 -22.14 39.01
N PRO A 448 -4.16 -23.47 39.20
CA PRO A 448 -4.30 -24.07 40.53
C PRO A 448 -3.14 -23.67 41.46
N PRO A 449 -3.35 -23.54 42.80
CA PRO A 449 -2.34 -23.04 43.73
C PRO A 449 -0.99 -23.79 43.73
N GLN A 450 -0.99 -25.04 43.28
CA GLN A 450 0.22 -25.87 43.16
C GLN A 450 1.13 -25.45 42.00
N GLU A 451 0.56 -24.86 40.94
CA GLU A 451 1.30 -24.41 39.74
C GLU A 451 1.67 -22.91 39.81
N GLN A 452 0.93 -22.11 40.59
CA GLN A 452 1.20 -20.68 40.79
C GLN A 452 2.63 -20.41 41.29
N VAL A 453 3.13 -21.20 42.24
CA VAL A 453 4.47 -21.03 42.82
C VAL A 453 5.58 -21.35 41.79
N PRO A 454 5.55 -22.50 41.09
CA PRO A 454 6.41 -22.74 39.92
C PRO A 454 6.40 -21.65 38.85
N LEU A 455 5.23 -21.13 38.45
CA LEU A 455 5.12 -20.09 37.40
C LEU A 455 5.78 -18.75 37.77
N LEU A 456 5.94 -18.48 39.06
CA LEU A 456 6.54 -17.24 39.56
C LEU A 456 8.02 -17.40 39.93
N ILE A 457 8.44 -18.57 40.40
CA ILE A 457 9.79 -18.80 40.94
C ILE A 457 10.68 -19.59 39.97
N ASP A 458 10.19 -20.68 39.39
CA ASP A 458 10.99 -21.59 38.55
C ASP A 458 11.09 -21.04 37.12
N GLU A 459 12.29 -20.60 36.73
CA GLU A 459 12.55 -20.05 35.40
C GLU A 459 12.34 -21.09 34.28
N ASP A 460 12.73 -22.34 34.47
CA ASP A 460 12.67 -23.39 33.43
C ASP A 460 11.24 -23.89 33.24
N TYR A 461 10.47 -24.00 34.32
CA TYR A 461 9.03 -24.24 34.24
C TYR A 461 8.31 -23.08 33.54
N THR A 462 8.59 -21.84 33.96
CA THR A 462 8.01 -20.64 33.31
C THR A 462 8.34 -20.60 31.81
N LYS A 463 9.60 -20.87 31.42
CA LYS A 463 10.06 -20.90 30.02
C LYS A 463 9.30 -21.95 29.19
N LYS A 464 9.13 -23.17 29.72
CA LYS A 464 8.35 -24.24 29.05
C LYS A 464 6.88 -23.87 28.89
N THR A 465 6.26 -23.30 29.92
CA THR A 465 4.86 -22.86 29.85
C THR A 465 4.67 -21.75 28.81
N ILE A 466 5.55 -20.75 28.77
CA ILE A 466 5.50 -19.69 27.74
C ILE A 466 5.61 -20.27 26.32
N LEU A 467 6.45 -21.29 26.09
CA LEU A 467 6.53 -21.95 24.78
C LEU A 467 5.23 -22.67 24.39
N SER A 468 4.56 -23.33 25.34
CA SER A 468 3.25 -23.97 25.10
C SER A 468 2.19 -22.92 24.74
N LEU A 469 2.02 -21.91 25.61
CA LEU A 469 1.03 -20.85 25.41
C LEU A 469 1.22 -20.09 24.09
N LEU A 470 2.47 -19.79 23.70
CA LEU A 470 2.75 -19.13 22.42
C LEU A 470 2.52 -20.04 21.20
N ALA A 471 2.66 -21.36 21.33
CA ALA A 471 2.31 -22.31 20.26
C ALA A 471 0.79 -22.50 20.15
N GLU A 472 0.09 -22.60 21.28
CA GLU A 472 -1.37 -22.60 21.36
C GLU A 472 -1.96 -21.31 20.75
N LEU A 473 -1.34 -20.15 20.99
CA LEU A 473 -1.74 -18.87 20.42
C LEU A 473 -1.58 -18.80 18.90
N ASP A 474 -0.52 -19.38 18.33
CA ASP A 474 -0.35 -19.45 16.86
C ASP A 474 -1.44 -20.32 16.21
N VAL A 475 -1.72 -21.50 16.79
CA VAL A 475 -2.77 -22.41 16.31
C VAL A 475 -4.15 -21.77 16.47
N TRP A 476 -4.39 -21.11 17.60
CA TRP A 476 -5.61 -20.34 17.83
C TRP A 476 -5.79 -19.23 16.79
N TYR A 477 -4.74 -18.49 16.42
CA TYR A 477 -4.85 -17.42 15.43
C TYR A 477 -5.13 -17.94 14.02
N ALA A 478 -4.54 -19.08 13.66
CA ALA A 478 -4.85 -19.79 12.42
C ALA A 478 -6.34 -20.12 12.31
N ARG A 479 -6.89 -20.75 13.37
CA ARG A 479 -8.30 -21.10 13.49
C ARG A 479 -9.21 -19.86 13.55
N PHE A 480 -8.82 -18.81 14.25
CA PHE A 480 -9.52 -17.52 14.25
C PHE A 480 -9.63 -16.96 12.82
N CYS A 481 -8.52 -16.95 12.04
CA CYS A 481 -8.52 -16.47 10.66
C CYS A 481 -9.40 -17.33 9.73
N ALA A 482 -9.39 -18.66 9.89
CA ALA A 482 -10.28 -19.55 9.15
C ALA A 482 -11.76 -19.29 9.48
N LEU A 483 -12.11 -19.13 10.76
CA LEU A 483 -13.48 -18.83 11.20
C LEU A 483 -13.97 -17.44 10.74
N VAL A 484 -13.09 -16.43 10.66
CA VAL A 484 -13.43 -15.13 10.04
C VAL A 484 -13.78 -15.29 8.55
N LYS A 485 -13.05 -16.15 7.81
CA LYS A 485 -13.38 -16.45 6.40
C LYS A 485 -14.72 -17.17 6.28
N VAL A 486 -15.01 -18.14 7.16
CA VAL A 486 -16.32 -18.82 7.24
C VAL A 486 -17.45 -17.84 7.56
N ALA A 487 -17.28 -16.96 8.55
CA ALA A 487 -18.27 -15.93 8.88
C ALA A 487 -18.55 -14.98 7.70
N ASN A 488 -17.51 -14.59 6.94
CA ASN A 488 -17.69 -13.83 5.71
C ASN A 488 -18.39 -14.64 4.60
N ALA A 489 -18.09 -15.94 4.44
CA ALA A 489 -18.76 -16.80 3.47
C ALA A 489 -20.28 -16.94 3.76
N LEU A 490 -20.66 -17.06 5.04
CA LEU A 490 -22.05 -17.07 5.49
C LEU A 490 -22.78 -15.75 5.25
N THR A 491 -22.13 -14.62 5.51
CA THR A 491 -22.81 -13.31 5.60
C THR A 491 -22.73 -12.45 4.33
N SER A 492 -21.68 -12.61 3.51
CA SER A 492 -21.42 -11.75 2.33
C SER A 492 -22.49 -11.82 1.23
N ARG A 493 -23.26 -12.91 1.17
CA ARG A 493 -24.37 -13.10 0.21
C ARG A 493 -25.71 -12.54 0.68
N LEU A 494 -25.84 -12.11 1.94
CA LEU A 494 -27.09 -11.60 2.48
C LEU A 494 -27.46 -10.23 1.87
N PRO A 495 -28.75 -9.95 1.63
CA PRO A 495 -29.20 -8.62 1.23
C PRO A 495 -28.84 -7.60 2.32
N GLY A 496 -28.38 -6.42 1.92
CA GLY A 496 -27.86 -5.40 2.84
C GLY A 496 -26.42 -5.63 3.33
N ALA A 497 -25.96 -6.88 3.40
CA ALA A 497 -24.62 -7.27 3.87
C ALA A 497 -24.22 -6.56 5.19
N PRO A 498 -24.95 -6.80 6.30
CA PRO A 498 -24.82 -6.01 7.54
C PRO A 498 -23.43 -6.09 8.19
N MET A 499 -22.72 -7.18 7.95
CA MET A 499 -21.34 -7.41 8.40
C MET A 499 -20.25 -6.91 7.44
N GLY A 500 -20.65 -6.35 6.29
CA GLY A 500 -19.79 -6.11 5.15
C GLY A 500 -19.82 -7.24 4.10
N ARG A 501 -19.15 -7.00 2.97
CA ARG A 501 -18.98 -7.98 1.87
C ARG A 501 -17.57 -8.55 1.81
N GLN A 502 -16.63 -7.96 2.52
CA GLN A 502 -15.21 -8.29 2.45
C GLN A 502 -14.70 -8.83 3.77
N VAL A 503 -13.85 -9.85 3.71
CA VAL A 503 -13.24 -10.51 4.89
C VAL A 503 -12.64 -9.50 5.89
N ARG A 504 -12.06 -8.39 5.39
CA ARG A 504 -11.48 -7.33 6.23
C ARG A 504 -12.48 -6.56 7.11
N GLU A 505 -13.74 -6.49 6.70
CA GLU A 505 -14.82 -5.81 7.44
C GLU A 505 -15.23 -6.68 8.63
N VAL A 506 -15.47 -7.98 8.39
CA VAL A 506 -15.69 -9.00 9.42
C VAL A 506 -14.49 -9.10 10.38
N LEU A 507 -13.26 -9.13 9.85
CA LEU A 507 -12.03 -9.17 10.64
C LEU A 507 -11.91 -7.99 11.61
N ALA A 508 -12.24 -6.76 11.16
CA ALA A 508 -12.17 -5.58 12.01
C ALA A 508 -13.16 -5.62 13.18
N VAL A 509 -14.32 -6.27 13.00
CA VAL A 509 -15.30 -6.52 14.07
C VAL A 509 -14.75 -7.57 15.04
N CYS A 510 -14.37 -8.75 14.55
CA CYS A 510 -13.92 -9.88 15.39
C CYS A 510 -12.65 -9.58 16.19
N LEU A 511 -11.72 -8.78 15.65
CA LEU A 511 -10.53 -8.31 16.37
C LEU A 511 -10.83 -7.28 17.47
N SER A 512 -12.05 -6.75 17.53
CA SER A 512 -12.45 -5.68 18.46
C SER A 512 -13.47 -6.12 19.52
N ARG A 513 -14.32 -7.10 19.20
CA ARG A 513 -15.42 -7.60 20.04
C ARG A 513 -15.84 -8.99 19.59
N SER A 514 -16.45 -9.76 20.51
CA SER A 514 -17.13 -11.02 20.19
C SER A 514 -18.16 -10.81 19.08
N LEU A 515 -18.23 -11.76 18.14
CA LEU A 515 -19.12 -11.67 16.98
C LEU A 515 -20.60 -11.73 17.38
N VAL A 516 -20.94 -12.65 18.28
CA VAL A 516 -22.33 -13.00 18.61
C VAL A 516 -23.09 -11.85 19.29
N ASP A 517 -22.35 -11.00 20.00
CA ASP A 517 -22.90 -9.84 20.73
C ASP A 517 -23.17 -8.63 19.83
N THR A 518 -22.81 -8.68 18.55
CA THR A 518 -22.96 -7.55 17.63
C THR A 518 -24.36 -7.47 17.03
N GLU A 519 -24.92 -6.25 16.97
CA GLU A 519 -26.22 -6.00 16.32
C GLU A 519 -26.16 -6.39 14.84
N GLU A 520 -25.02 -6.14 14.20
CA GLU A 520 -24.71 -6.48 12.82
C GLU A 520 -24.79 -8.01 12.55
N TYR A 521 -24.31 -8.84 13.50
CA TYR A 521 -24.46 -10.29 13.42
C TYR A 521 -25.88 -10.75 13.72
N GLN A 522 -26.57 -10.13 14.69
CA GLN A 522 -27.98 -10.46 14.97
C GLN A 522 -28.90 -10.15 13.78
N GLU A 523 -28.62 -9.12 12.99
CA GLU A 523 -29.28 -8.87 11.71
C GLU A 523 -28.92 -9.94 10.67
N ALA A 524 -27.65 -10.31 10.55
CA ALA A 524 -27.22 -11.39 9.66
C ALA A 524 -27.91 -12.73 9.98
N VAL A 525 -28.03 -13.08 11.26
CA VAL A 525 -28.75 -14.28 11.74
C VAL A 525 -30.24 -14.24 11.39
N LYS A 526 -30.91 -13.07 11.46
CA LYS A 526 -32.30 -12.91 10.97
C LYS A 526 -32.38 -13.15 9.46
N GLY A 527 -31.40 -12.65 8.71
CA GLY A 527 -31.22 -12.93 7.28
C GLY A 527 -31.11 -14.42 6.98
N LEU A 528 -30.15 -15.11 7.61
CA LEU A 528 -29.94 -16.56 7.48
C LEU A 528 -31.20 -17.37 7.84
N ARG A 529 -31.93 -16.98 8.90
CA ARG A 529 -33.22 -17.58 9.29
C ARG A 529 -34.37 -17.31 8.31
N SER A 530 -34.16 -16.50 7.28
CA SER A 530 -35.14 -16.21 6.21
C SER A 530 -34.77 -16.79 4.84
N MET A 531 -33.51 -17.20 4.63
CA MET A 531 -33.00 -17.68 3.33
C MET A 531 -33.75 -18.90 2.77
N ALA A 532 -33.74 -19.01 1.44
CA ALA A 532 -34.27 -20.16 0.71
C ALA A 532 -33.30 -21.36 0.71
N ARG A 533 -33.82 -22.57 0.47
CA ARG A 533 -33.04 -23.82 0.52
C ARG A 533 -31.84 -23.79 -0.44
N GLU A 534 -32.07 -23.41 -1.69
CA GLU A 534 -31.04 -23.41 -2.74
C GLU A 534 -29.91 -22.45 -2.40
N GLU A 535 -30.24 -21.22 -2.00
CA GLU A 535 -29.26 -20.22 -1.56
C GLU A 535 -28.45 -20.74 -0.35
N LEU A 536 -29.11 -21.33 0.65
CA LEU A 536 -28.45 -21.89 1.83
C LEU A 536 -27.51 -23.04 1.48
N VAL A 537 -27.89 -23.92 0.54
CA VAL A 537 -26.99 -24.98 0.02
C VAL A 537 -25.77 -24.36 -0.67
N THR A 538 -25.93 -23.32 -1.50
CA THR A 538 -24.75 -22.67 -2.12
C THR A 538 -23.85 -21.97 -1.09
N VAL A 539 -24.42 -21.44 0.00
CA VAL A 539 -23.64 -20.86 1.10
C VAL A 539 -22.88 -21.96 1.87
N MET A 540 -23.53 -23.08 2.17
CA MET A 540 -22.89 -24.23 2.83
C MET A 540 -21.76 -24.81 1.98
N GLN A 541 -21.93 -24.91 0.66
CA GLN A 541 -20.87 -25.31 -0.26
C GLN A 541 -19.67 -24.34 -0.22
N CYS A 542 -19.91 -23.03 -0.27
CA CYS A 542 -18.81 -22.06 -0.12
C CYS A 542 -18.13 -22.09 1.25
N VAL A 543 -18.84 -22.50 2.32
CA VAL A 543 -18.21 -22.73 3.63
C VAL A 543 -17.37 -24.01 3.63
N GLN A 544 -17.80 -25.07 2.95
CA GLN A 544 -17.00 -26.29 2.73
C GLN A 544 -15.71 -25.96 1.97
N ASP A 545 -15.80 -25.28 0.83
CA ASP A 545 -14.65 -24.86 0.02
C ASP A 545 -13.60 -24.09 0.88
N VAL A 546 -14.08 -23.17 1.73
CA VAL A 546 -13.22 -22.36 2.62
C VAL A 546 -12.61 -23.20 3.75
N LEU A 547 -13.35 -24.14 4.34
CA LEU A 547 -12.81 -25.02 5.38
C LEU A 547 -11.77 -26.00 4.80
N GLU A 548 -12.03 -26.56 3.62
CA GLU A 548 -11.08 -27.45 2.92
C GLU A 548 -9.78 -26.73 2.55
N GLU A 549 -9.82 -25.48 2.09
CA GLU A 549 -8.61 -24.70 1.79
C GLU A 549 -7.79 -24.36 3.05
N GLN A 550 -8.44 -24.19 4.20
CA GLN A 550 -7.80 -23.74 5.45
C GLN A 550 -7.52 -24.89 6.46
N LEU A 551 -7.69 -26.15 6.07
CA LEU A 551 -7.85 -27.27 7.03
C LEU A 551 -6.67 -27.47 7.99
N GLY A 552 -5.45 -27.10 7.59
CA GLY A 552 -4.32 -26.77 8.48
C GLY A 552 -3.73 -27.87 9.40
N GLY A 553 -4.42 -29.00 9.57
CA GLY A 553 -4.15 -29.98 10.63
C GLY A 553 -4.81 -29.65 11.98
N ASP A 554 -5.76 -28.71 12.06
CA ASP A 554 -6.49 -28.39 13.30
C ASP A 554 -7.70 -29.32 13.47
N GLU A 555 -7.73 -30.07 14.57
CA GLU A 555 -8.77 -31.07 14.87
C GLU A 555 -10.17 -30.43 14.94
N ILE A 556 -10.30 -29.22 15.49
CA ILE A 556 -11.57 -28.51 15.62
C ILE A 556 -12.08 -28.06 14.25
N LEU A 557 -11.20 -27.65 13.33
CA LEU A 557 -11.61 -27.35 11.96
C LEU A 557 -12.05 -28.62 11.20
N CYS A 558 -11.47 -29.77 11.52
CA CYS A 558 -11.89 -31.07 10.95
C CYS A 558 -13.26 -31.53 11.48
N GLU A 559 -13.52 -31.36 12.78
CA GLU A 559 -14.84 -31.60 13.39
C GLU A 559 -15.91 -30.69 12.76
N LEU A 560 -15.63 -29.38 12.68
CA LEU A 560 -16.52 -28.41 12.05
C LEU A 560 -16.79 -28.74 10.57
N LEU A 561 -15.77 -29.12 9.80
CA LEU A 561 -15.97 -29.55 8.41
C LEU A 561 -16.86 -30.80 8.32
N THR A 562 -16.65 -31.78 9.21
CA THR A 562 -17.44 -33.02 9.23
C THR A 562 -18.92 -32.74 9.48
N GLU A 563 -19.25 -31.89 10.45
CA GLU A 563 -20.62 -31.47 10.74
C GLU A 563 -21.21 -30.61 9.61
N VAL A 564 -20.43 -29.70 9.01
CA VAL A 564 -20.87 -28.92 7.84
C VAL A 564 -21.19 -29.84 6.64
N ILE A 565 -20.41 -30.91 6.41
CA ILE A 565 -20.70 -31.94 5.41
C ILE A 565 -21.99 -32.68 5.73
N LEU A 566 -22.19 -33.11 6.99
CA LEU A 566 -23.41 -33.79 7.41
C LEU A 566 -24.66 -32.90 7.23
N LEU A 567 -24.59 -31.64 7.65
CA LEU A 567 -25.68 -30.66 7.53
C LEU A 567 -25.98 -30.30 6.06
N SER A 568 -24.95 -30.13 5.23
CA SER A 568 -25.09 -29.89 3.78
C SER A 568 -25.71 -31.09 3.04
N GLY A 569 -25.33 -32.32 3.43
CA GLY A 569 -25.95 -33.55 2.94
C GLY A 569 -27.42 -33.66 3.31
N ARG A 570 -27.78 -33.34 4.57
CA ARG A 570 -29.17 -33.30 5.05
C ARG A 570 -29.99 -32.22 4.34
N LEU A 571 -29.42 -31.04 4.07
CA LEU A 571 -30.06 -29.96 3.31
C LEU A 571 -30.34 -30.37 1.86
N SER A 572 -29.40 -31.09 1.23
CA SER A 572 -29.53 -31.59 -0.14
C SER A 572 -30.55 -32.73 -0.26
N GLY A 573 -30.59 -33.65 0.70
CA GLY A 573 -31.53 -34.77 0.74
C GLY A 573 -33.00 -34.36 0.84
N LEU A 574 -33.30 -33.20 1.44
CA LEU A 574 -34.65 -32.62 1.48
C LEU A 574 -35.21 -32.22 0.10
N GLY A 575 -34.40 -32.25 -0.96
CA GLY A 575 -34.84 -32.03 -2.34
C GLY A 575 -35.45 -33.25 -3.03
N GLN A 576 -35.05 -34.47 -2.62
CA GLN A 576 -35.46 -35.70 -3.32
C GLN A 576 -36.81 -36.27 -2.85
N THR A 577 -37.38 -35.71 -1.78
CA THR A 577 -38.63 -36.18 -1.16
C THR A 577 -39.84 -35.30 -1.47
N THR A 578 -39.65 -34.09 -2.02
CA THR A 578 -40.72 -33.08 -2.12
C THR A 578 -41.65 -33.21 -3.34
N GLU A 579 -41.43 -34.16 -4.24
CA GLU A 579 -42.32 -34.38 -5.41
C GLU A 579 -43.16 -35.68 -5.32
N ALA A 580 -42.93 -36.54 -4.32
CA ALA A 580 -43.57 -37.86 -4.23
C ALA A 580 -44.50 -38.06 -3.00
N GLU A 581 -44.36 -37.24 -1.95
CA GLU A 581 -45.10 -37.43 -0.68
C GLU A 581 -46.20 -36.39 -0.43
N ASP A 582 -46.06 -35.14 -0.91
CA ASP A 582 -47.03 -34.06 -0.65
C ASP A 582 -48.40 -34.24 -1.33
N GLU A 583 -48.54 -35.13 -2.32
CA GLU A 583 -49.85 -35.50 -2.89
C GLU A 583 -50.63 -36.55 -2.07
N LYS A 584 -50.02 -37.19 -1.06
CA LYS A 584 -50.67 -38.29 -0.29
C LYS A 584 -51.18 -37.92 1.10
N GLU A 585 -50.77 -36.79 1.68
CA GLU A 585 -51.34 -36.29 2.94
C GLU A 585 -52.40 -35.18 2.77
N ALA A 586 -52.79 -34.86 1.54
CA ALA A 586 -53.94 -33.97 1.25
C ALA A 586 -55.32 -34.67 1.39
N GLY A 587 -55.35 -35.96 1.76
CA GLY A 587 -56.54 -36.82 1.81
C GLY A 587 -57.01 -37.20 3.21
N GLY A 588 -57.20 -36.24 4.13
CA GLY A 588 -57.61 -36.57 5.50
C GLY A 588 -58.28 -35.45 6.31
N GLY A 589 -59.62 -35.52 6.45
CA GLY A 589 -60.31 -34.99 7.64
C GLY A 589 -60.71 -33.50 7.67
N GLY A 590 -61.05 -32.89 6.53
CA GLY A 590 -61.68 -31.56 6.51
C GLY A 590 -63.20 -31.62 6.65
N ALA A 591 -63.74 -31.53 7.87
CA ALA A 591 -65.19 -31.39 8.07
C ALA A 591 -65.71 -30.08 7.45
N ALA A 592 -66.69 -30.18 6.54
CA ALA A 592 -67.23 -29.03 5.83
C ALA A 592 -68.04 -28.10 6.75
N VAL A 593 -67.40 -27.04 7.27
CA VAL A 593 -68.08 -26.02 8.09
C VAL A 593 -68.91 -25.12 7.19
N THR A 594 -70.21 -25.41 7.09
CA THR A 594 -71.18 -24.61 6.33
C THR A 594 -71.51 -23.33 7.10
N LEU A 595 -70.79 -22.24 6.85
CA LEU A 595 -70.99 -20.95 7.53
C LEU A 595 -72.12 -20.15 6.84
N LYS A 596 -73.16 -19.80 7.62
CA LYS A 596 -74.16 -18.80 7.22
C LYS A 596 -73.55 -17.38 7.24
N PRO A 597 -74.07 -16.43 6.44
CA PRO A 597 -73.52 -15.08 6.38
C PRO A 597 -73.72 -14.33 7.69
N SER A 598 -72.63 -13.91 8.31
CA SER A 598 -72.59 -12.99 9.46
C SER A 598 -71.27 -12.22 9.41
N ASP A 599 -71.27 -10.99 9.91
CA ASP A 599 -70.40 -9.87 9.48
C ASP A 599 -68.96 -10.18 9.01
N ARG A 600 -68.63 -9.52 7.88
CA ARG A 600 -67.30 -9.52 7.25
C ARG A 600 -66.16 -9.12 8.21
N PHE A 601 -66.46 -8.33 9.25
CA PHE A 601 -65.52 -7.99 10.31
C PHE A 601 -65.22 -9.16 11.25
N HIS A 602 -66.25 -9.81 11.83
CA HIS A 602 -66.05 -11.02 12.64
C HIS A 602 -65.40 -12.16 11.85
N LEU A 603 -65.70 -12.29 10.56
CA LEU A 603 -65.02 -13.27 9.69
C LEU A 603 -63.54 -12.91 9.51
N ARG A 604 -63.20 -11.64 9.29
CA ARG A 604 -61.81 -11.17 9.17
C ARG A 604 -61.03 -11.34 10.48
N GLU A 605 -61.66 -11.07 11.62
CA GLU A 605 -61.09 -11.25 12.95
C GLU A 605 -60.86 -12.74 13.27
N LYS A 606 -61.86 -13.60 13.06
CA LYS A 606 -61.68 -15.06 13.21
C LYS A 606 -60.67 -15.64 12.22
N LEU A 607 -60.55 -15.11 11.00
CA LEU A 607 -59.50 -15.52 10.05
C LEU A 607 -58.12 -15.02 10.48
N LEU A 608 -58.01 -13.82 11.06
CA LEU A 608 -56.76 -13.32 11.65
C LEU A 608 -56.35 -14.15 12.87
N ASP A 609 -57.29 -14.50 13.74
CA ASP A 609 -56.98 -15.28 14.95
C ASP A 609 -56.75 -16.76 14.65
N SER A 610 -57.41 -17.36 13.65
CA SER A 610 -57.06 -18.70 13.17
C SER A 610 -55.79 -18.73 12.30
N ALA A 611 -55.36 -17.61 11.72
CA ALA A 611 -54.04 -17.46 11.13
C ALA A 611 -52.93 -17.27 12.18
N LYS A 612 -53.20 -16.58 13.31
CA LYS A 612 -52.28 -16.48 14.45
C LYS A 612 -52.16 -17.80 15.23
N ASN A 613 -53.29 -18.47 15.47
CA ASN A 613 -53.36 -19.69 16.28
C ASN A 613 -53.04 -20.98 15.50
N LYS A 614 -52.94 -20.93 14.17
CA LYS A 614 -52.09 -21.87 13.42
C LYS A 614 -50.63 -21.48 13.67
N GLY A 615 -50.12 -21.82 14.87
CA GLY A 615 -48.69 -21.87 15.09
C GLY A 615 -48.05 -22.68 13.98
N LYS A 616 -47.13 -22.08 13.22
CA LYS A 616 -46.41 -22.74 12.13
C LYS A 616 -45.90 -24.09 12.65
N LYS A 617 -46.44 -25.20 12.13
CA LYS A 617 -45.69 -26.46 12.17
C LYS A 617 -44.45 -26.19 11.33
N SER A 618 -43.30 -26.01 12.00
CA SER A 618 -42.07 -25.68 11.32
C SER A 618 -41.77 -26.76 10.28
N ASN A 619 -41.57 -26.35 9.03
CA ASN A 619 -41.25 -27.31 7.98
C ASN A 619 -39.93 -28.03 8.35
N LYS A 620 -39.72 -29.28 7.89
CA LYS A 620 -38.46 -30.03 8.10
C LYS A 620 -37.24 -29.17 7.75
N TYR A 621 -37.36 -28.35 6.70
CA TYR A 621 -36.36 -27.33 6.31
C TYR A 621 -36.22 -26.16 7.31
N GLU A 622 -37.28 -25.63 7.90
CA GLU A 622 -37.19 -24.54 8.90
C GLU A 622 -36.50 -25.02 10.19
N CYS A 623 -36.71 -26.28 10.57
CA CYS A 623 -35.99 -26.91 11.68
C CYS A 623 -34.49 -27.04 11.37
N LEU A 624 -34.14 -27.66 10.24
CA LEU A 624 -32.74 -27.84 9.83
C LEU A 624 -32.00 -26.52 9.61
N ARG A 625 -32.67 -25.49 9.06
CA ARG A 625 -32.10 -24.13 8.93
C ARG A 625 -31.82 -23.51 10.29
N SER A 626 -32.67 -23.75 11.28
CA SER A 626 -32.47 -23.26 12.66
C SER A 626 -31.31 -23.98 13.34
N GLU A 627 -31.16 -25.29 13.10
CA GLU A 627 -30.05 -26.13 13.55
C GLU A 627 -28.71 -25.65 12.96
N VAL A 628 -28.64 -25.40 11.65
CA VAL A 628 -27.45 -24.83 10.97
C VAL A 628 -27.07 -23.47 11.55
N VAL A 629 -28.04 -22.57 11.75
CA VAL A 629 -27.80 -21.23 12.32
C VAL A 629 -27.34 -21.32 13.78
N GLN A 630 -27.86 -22.27 14.55
CA GLN A 630 -27.44 -22.48 15.93
C GLN A 630 -26.02 -23.05 16.00
N PHE A 631 -25.71 -24.09 15.22
CA PHE A 631 -24.38 -24.68 15.09
C PHE A 631 -23.28 -23.63 14.81
N PHE A 632 -23.47 -22.75 13.82
CA PHE A 632 -22.50 -21.68 13.56
C PHE A 632 -22.45 -20.64 14.67
N SER A 633 -23.58 -20.31 15.30
CA SER A 633 -23.60 -19.36 16.43
C SER A 633 -22.84 -19.91 17.64
N ASP A 634 -22.97 -21.20 17.92
CA ASP A 634 -22.26 -21.89 19.01
C ASP A 634 -20.76 -22.00 18.69
N ALA A 635 -20.40 -22.38 17.46
CA ALA A 635 -19.00 -22.43 17.00
C ALA A 635 -18.30 -21.05 17.02
N PHE A 636 -19.01 -19.98 16.67
CA PHE A 636 -18.48 -18.62 16.80
C PHE A 636 -18.41 -18.16 18.26
N ALA A 637 -19.37 -18.53 19.10
CA ALA A 637 -19.31 -18.25 20.54
C ALA A 637 -18.13 -18.96 21.23
N SER A 638 -17.83 -20.22 20.86
CA SER A 638 -16.74 -20.98 21.47
C SER A 638 -15.35 -20.62 20.94
N HIS A 639 -15.21 -20.36 19.63
CA HIS A 639 -13.89 -20.27 18.99
C HIS A 639 -13.55 -18.91 18.36
N LEU A 640 -14.53 -18.03 18.10
CA LEU A 640 -14.31 -16.71 17.49
C LEU A 640 -14.35 -15.57 18.52
N GLN A 641 -13.51 -15.69 19.54
CA GLN A 641 -13.33 -14.69 20.59
C GLN A 641 -12.27 -13.64 20.19
N PRO A 642 -12.30 -12.42 20.74
CA PRO A 642 -11.30 -11.41 20.41
C PRO A 642 -9.93 -11.77 21.01
N PRO A 643 -8.79 -11.35 20.40
CA PRO A 643 -7.44 -11.71 20.85
C PRO A 643 -7.13 -11.37 22.31
N THR A 644 -7.79 -10.37 22.88
CA THR A 644 -7.65 -9.96 24.28
C THR A 644 -8.10 -11.01 25.30
N THR A 645 -8.79 -12.08 24.87
CA THR A 645 -9.15 -13.23 25.72
C THR A 645 -8.01 -14.23 25.89
N GLN A 646 -7.01 -14.20 25.00
CA GLN A 646 -5.94 -15.18 24.99
C GLN A 646 -4.78 -14.77 25.90
N THR A 647 -4.02 -15.75 26.39
CA THR A 647 -2.83 -15.50 27.20
C THR A 647 -1.67 -15.06 26.31
N LEU A 648 -0.80 -14.17 26.82
CA LEU A 648 0.35 -13.61 26.11
C LEU A 648 0.04 -12.90 24.78
N HIS A 649 -1.22 -12.54 24.52
CA HIS A 649 -1.63 -11.85 23.29
C HIS A 649 -0.88 -10.52 23.07
N GLU A 650 -0.46 -9.83 24.13
CA GLU A 650 0.32 -8.59 24.05
C GLU A 650 1.73 -8.78 23.45
N VAL A 651 2.22 -10.01 23.33
CA VAL A 651 3.51 -10.32 22.69
C VAL A 651 3.40 -10.22 21.16
N LEU A 652 2.31 -10.73 20.58
CA LEU A 652 2.13 -10.82 19.13
C LEU A 652 1.25 -9.68 18.57
N PHE A 653 0.30 -9.16 19.35
CA PHE A 653 -0.69 -8.18 18.89
C PHE A 653 -0.37 -6.74 19.34
N PHE A 654 -0.32 -5.83 18.37
CA PHE A 654 -0.23 -4.39 18.65
C PHE A 654 -1.60 -3.75 18.91
N HIS A 655 -1.75 -3.05 20.05
CA HIS A 655 -3.03 -2.48 20.49
C HIS A 655 -3.09 -0.93 20.49
N SER A 656 -1.95 -0.23 20.43
CA SER A 656 -1.87 1.22 20.71
C SER A 656 -2.32 2.12 19.55
N SER A 657 -3.63 2.16 19.31
CA SER A 657 -4.24 3.00 18.27
C SER A 657 -3.97 4.51 18.47
N ARG A 658 -3.85 4.99 19.72
CA ARG A 658 -3.54 6.42 20.01
C ARG A 658 -2.13 6.80 19.54
N ALA A 659 -1.14 5.94 19.75
CA ALA A 659 0.23 6.21 19.30
C ALA A 659 0.33 6.18 17.76
N ALA A 660 -0.22 5.12 17.14
CA ALA A 660 -0.29 5.01 15.68
C ALA A 660 -1.01 6.23 15.05
N LYS A 661 -2.15 6.67 15.61
CA LYS A 661 -2.89 7.85 15.12
C LYS A 661 -2.08 9.14 15.22
N LYS A 662 -1.32 9.33 16.31
CA LYS A 662 -0.46 10.50 16.50
C LYS A 662 0.66 10.56 15.46
N MET A 663 1.26 9.41 15.11
CA MET A 663 2.33 9.33 14.12
C MET A 663 1.84 9.40 12.67
N LEU A 664 0.71 8.76 12.34
CA LEU A 664 0.27 8.58 10.96
C LEU A 664 -0.62 9.71 10.43
N VAL A 665 -1.54 10.24 11.25
CA VAL A 665 -2.59 11.15 10.75
C VAL A 665 -2.16 12.61 10.78
N GLY A 666 -1.25 12.99 11.70
CA GLY A 666 -0.73 14.36 11.83
C GLY A 666 -1.82 15.41 12.09
N LEU A 667 -2.09 15.73 13.36
CA LEU A 667 -3.18 16.64 13.76
C LEU A 667 -2.66 18.00 14.28
N PRO A 668 -1.98 18.83 13.47
CA PRO A 668 -1.39 20.07 13.94
C PRO A 668 -2.45 21.12 14.32
N ARG A 669 -3.55 21.21 13.58
CA ARG A 669 -4.61 22.18 13.89
C ARG A 669 -5.28 21.92 15.25
N PRO A 670 -5.77 20.70 15.56
CA PRO A 670 -6.25 20.38 16.91
C PRO A 670 -5.22 20.66 18.01
N ALA A 671 -3.95 20.30 17.80
CA ALA A 671 -2.89 20.55 18.78
C ALA A 671 -2.68 22.06 19.04
N LEU A 672 -2.63 22.88 17.98
CA LEU A 672 -2.54 24.33 18.10
C LEU A 672 -3.78 24.95 18.76
N THR A 673 -4.99 24.53 18.39
CA THR A 673 -6.22 25.05 19.01
C THR A 673 -6.32 24.68 20.48
N THR A 674 -5.96 23.44 20.87
CA THR A 674 -5.93 23.04 22.28
C THR A 674 -4.85 23.81 23.06
N ALA A 675 -3.65 24.00 22.49
CA ALA A 675 -2.58 24.74 23.14
C ALA A 675 -2.93 26.22 23.38
N LEU A 676 -3.61 26.86 22.42
CA LEU A 676 -4.02 28.27 22.53
C LEU A 676 -5.29 28.47 23.39
N ALA A 677 -6.21 27.49 23.42
CA ALA A 677 -7.43 27.57 24.22
C ALA A 677 -7.22 27.14 25.69
N ASN A 678 -6.39 26.11 25.93
CA ASN A 678 -6.08 25.58 27.26
C ASN A 678 -4.57 25.24 27.38
N PRO A 679 -3.73 26.24 27.71
CA PRO A 679 -2.29 26.05 27.90
C PRO A 679 -1.92 25.06 29.00
N HIS A 680 -2.74 24.93 30.05
CA HIS A 680 -2.50 24.02 31.18
C HIS A 680 -2.39 22.55 30.73
N HIS A 681 -3.09 22.14 29.66
CA HIS A 681 -2.95 20.79 29.08
C HIS A 681 -1.51 20.44 28.66
N TYR A 682 -0.69 21.44 28.34
CA TYR A 682 0.72 21.25 27.95
C TYR A 682 1.71 21.74 29.02
N LEU A 683 1.40 22.84 29.70
CA LEU A 683 2.28 23.46 30.70
C LEU A 683 2.17 22.83 32.09
N GLN A 684 1.05 22.16 32.40
CA GLN A 684 0.76 21.51 33.69
C GLN A 684 0.96 22.41 34.93
N CYS A 685 0.80 23.73 34.75
CA CYS A 685 0.97 24.74 35.79
C CYS A 685 -0.34 25.06 36.52
N ASP A 686 -0.29 25.26 37.84
CA ASP A 686 -1.48 25.49 38.65
C ASP A 686 -2.23 26.78 38.28
N CYS A 687 -1.50 27.83 37.89
CA CYS A 687 -2.05 29.16 37.63
C CYS A 687 -2.93 29.25 36.37
N CYS A 688 -2.71 28.41 35.35
CA CYS A 688 -3.48 28.42 34.09
C CYS A 688 -4.65 27.41 34.09
N ARG A 689 -5.04 26.88 35.26
CA ARG A 689 -6.16 25.96 35.37
C ARG A 689 -7.47 26.71 35.08
N LEU A 690 -8.24 26.22 34.11
CA LEU A 690 -9.50 26.80 33.69
C LEU A 690 -10.66 25.88 34.07
N ASP A 691 -11.67 26.41 34.75
CA ASP A 691 -12.92 25.68 35.03
C ASP A 691 -13.82 25.59 33.78
N GLU A 692 -13.82 26.63 32.93
CA GLU A 692 -14.48 26.65 31.63
C GLU A 692 -13.49 26.95 30.49
N PRO A 693 -13.63 26.32 29.31
CA PRO A 693 -12.72 26.54 28.18
C PRO A 693 -12.79 27.97 27.60
N SER A 694 -13.92 28.66 27.78
CA SER A 694 -14.15 30.07 27.45
C SER A 694 -13.52 31.05 28.45
N ALA A 695 -13.19 30.61 29.67
CA ALA A 695 -12.72 31.52 30.71
C ALA A 695 -11.41 32.22 30.33
N LEU A 696 -11.33 33.51 30.66
CA LEU A 696 -10.16 34.37 30.57
C LEU A 696 -9.64 34.58 32.00
N VAL A 697 -8.37 34.25 32.23
CA VAL A 697 -7.65 34.46 33.49
C VAL A 697 -6.38 35.25 33.17
N THR A 698 -6.01 36.18 34.03
CA THR A 698 -4.84 37.07 33.88
C THR A 698 -3.53 36.31 33.65
N THR A 699 -3.42 35.14 34.29
CA THR A 699 -2.28 34.22 34.29
C THR A 699 -2.02 33.53 32.94
N LEU A 700 -2.94 33.64 31.98
CA LEU A 700 -2.81 33.01 30.67
C LEU A 700 -1.70 33.69 29.82
N PRO A 701 -0.94 32.94 29.01
CA PRO A 701 0.02 33.51 28.07
C PRO A 701 -0.63 34.49 27.09
N ASP A 702 0.07 35.58 26.75
CA ASP A 702 -0.41 36.68 25.88
C ASP A 702 -1.05 36.18 24.57
N ILE A 703 -0.43 35.21 23.91
CA ILE A 703 -0.94 34.62 22.66
C ILE A 703 -2.28 33.88 22.86
N SER A 704 -2.51 33.32 24.05
CA SER A 704 -3.76 32.61 24.41
C SER A 704 -4.87 33.60 24.77
N VAL A 705 -4.56 34.70 25.46
CA VAL A 705 -5.50 35.81 25.70
C VAL A 705 -5.92 36.45 24.38
N ALA A 706 -4.94 36.83 23.55
CA ALA A 706 -5.19 37.35 22.21
C ALA A 706 -6.01 36.36 21.36
N TYR A 707 -5.70 35.06 21.43
CA TYR A 707 -6.46 34.01 20.75
C TYR A 707 -7.91 33.92 21.25
N LYS A 708 -8.19 33.90 22.55
CA LYS A 708 -9.58 33.84 23.05
C LYS A 708 -10.38 35.07 22.58
N LEU A 709 -9.81 36.27 22.70
CA LEU A 709 -10.43 37.52 22.22
C LEU A 709 -10.68 37.53 20.70
N HIS A 710 -9.77 36.94 19.89
CA HIS A 710 -9.99 36.85 18.42
C HIS A 710 -11.15 35.89 18.05
N LEU A 711 -11.51 34.94 18.93
CA LEU A 711 -12.62 34.01 18.69
C LEU A 711 -13.99 34.69 18.84
N GLU A 712 -14.11 35.62 19.79
CA GLU A 712 -15.29 36.47 20.02
C GLU A 712 -15.47 37.50 18.90
N CYS A 713 -14.36 37.96 18.32
CA CYS A 713 -14.38 38.91 17.21
C CYS A 713 -14.94 38.32 15.91
N GLY A 714 -15.69 39.15 15.19
CA GLY A 714 -16.18 38.84 13.84
C GLY A 714 -15.08 38.74 12.77
N ARG A 715 -15.49 38.57 11.51
CA ARG A 715 -14.56 38.36 10.36
C ARG A 715 -13.51 39.46 10.18
N HIS A 716 -13.84 40.69 10.54
CA HIS A 716 -12.92 41.83 10.54
C HIS A 716 -12.73 42.28 11.99
N ILE A 717 -11.49 42.29 12.44
CA ILE A 717 -11.09 42.63 13.81
C ILE A 717 -10.50 44.05 13.76
N ASN A 718 -11.03 44.98 14.55
CA ASN A 718 -10.43 46.29 14.75
C ASN A 718 -9.23 46.14 15.70
N LEU A 719 -8.04 46.59 15.29
CA LEU A 719 -6.82 46.46 16.09
C LEU A 719 -6.89 47.28 17.39
N PHE A 720 -7.56 48.43 17.38
CA PHE A 720 -7.64 49.28 18.57
C PHE A 720 -8.56 48.65 19.63
N ASP A 721 -9.76 48.22 19.25
CA ASP A 721 -10.71 47.60 20.18
C ASP A 721 -10.14 46.28 20.76
N TRP A 722 -9.42 45.51 19.94
CA TRP A 722 -8.78 44.28 20.37
C TRP A 722 -7.59 44.53 21.33
N LEU A 723 -6.82 45.61 21.11
CA LEU A 723 -5.78 46.05 22.06
C LEU A 723 -6.41 46.49 23.40
N GLN A 724 -7.50 47.25 23.38
CA GLN A 724 -8.20 47.67 24.60
C GLN A 724 -8.73 46.46 25.39
N ALA A 725 -9.35 45.49 24.70
CA ALA A 725 -9.80 44.24 25.33
C ALA A 725 -8.65 43.41 25.91
N PHE A 726 -7.51 43.33 25.21
CA PHE A 726 -6.32 42.64 25.71
C PHE A 726 -5.77 43.30 26.99
N VAL A 727 -5.64 44.63 27.00
CA VAL A 727 -5.20 45.40 28.18
C VAL A 727 -6.17 45.19 29.35
N ALA A 728 -7.48 45.27 29.11
CA ALA A 728 -8.50 45.09 30.14
C ALA A 728 -8.56 43.68 30.76
N VAL A 729 -7.98 42.65 30.10
CA VAL A 729 -7.83 41.30 30.66
C VAL A 729 -6.50 41.15 31.40
N VAL A 730 -5.40 41.70 30.88
CA VAL A 730 -4.06 41.53 31.47
C VAL A 730 -3.81 42.46 32.67
N SER A 731 -4.39 43.66 32.69
CA SER A 731 -4.19 44.66 33.75
C SER A 731 -5.00 44.44 35.04
N GLN A 732 -5.82 43.38 35.13
CA GLN A 732 -6.60 43.08 36.35
C GLN A 732 -5.74 42.67 37.56
N GLU A 733 -4.42 42.56 37.39
CA GLU A 733 -3.46 42.27 38.46
C GLU A 733 -2.96 43.52 39.21
N ASP A 734 -3.16 44.74 38.66
CA ASP A 734 -2.52 45.97 39.16
C ASP A 734 -3.48 46.93 39.93
N ASP A 735 -4.80 46.70 39.92
CA ASP A 735 -5.81 47.65 40.46
C ASP A 735 -6.20 47.39 41.95
N GLU A 736 -5.23 47.45 42.86
CA GLU A 736 -5.50 47.99 44.21
C GLU A 736 -4.98 49.44 44.28
N GLU A 737 -5.91 50.40 44.35
CA GLU A 737 -5.74 51.88 44.42
C GLU A 737 -5.73 52.70 43.09
N GLY A 738 -6.91 52.92 42.49
CA GLY A 738 -7.09 54.08 41.60
C GLY A 738 -8.46 54.16 40.87
N PRO A 739 -9.12 55.33 40.78
CA PRO A 739 -10.32 55.46 39.96
C PRO A 739 -9.98 55.50 38.46
N VAL A 740 -10.67 54.67 37.68
CA VAL A 740 -10.49 54.51 36.22
C VAL A 740 -10.80 55.81 35.47
N THR A 741 -9.77 56.65 35.28
CA THR A 741 -9.80 57.69 34.25
C THR A 741 -9.34 57.08 32.93
N SER A 742 -10.12 57.30 31.88
CA SER A 742 -9.87 56.76 30.53
C SER A 742 -8.64 57.41 29.87
N SER A 743 -7.45 57.01 30.31
CA SER A 743 -6.18 57.38 29.68
C SER A 743 -6.11 56.77 28.29
N ARG A 744 -5.99 57.61 27.25
CA ARG A 744 -5.70 57.15 25.88
C ARG A 744 -4.29 56.55 25.73
N ASN A 745 -3.45 56.67 26.75
CA ASN A 745 -2.09 56.15 26.74
C ASN A 745 -2.06 54.76 27.40
N VAL A 746 -2.12 53.71 26.57
CA VAL A 746 -1.79 52.34 26.94
C VAL A 746 -0.29 52.25 27.27
N ASP A 747 0.11 51.44 28.25
CA ASP A 747 1.53 51.19 28.51
C ASP A 747 2.22 50.61 27.26
N GLN A 748 3.38 51.17 26.92
CA GLN A 748 4.19 50.76 25.78
C GLN A 748 4.61 49.29 25.87
N LYS A 749 4.80 48.73 27.07
CA LYS A 749 5.13 47.30 27.22
C LYS A 749 3.92 46.42 26.92
N LEU A 750 2.73 46.75 27.42
CA LEU A 750 1.49 46.03 27.09
C LEU A 750 1.17 46.13 25.59
N GLN A 751 1.38 47.29 24.97
CA GLN A 751 1.25 47.46 23.53
C GLN A 751 2.25 46.57 22.76
N ALA A 752 3.50 46.48 23.21
CA ALA A 752 4.50 45.60 22.59
C ALA A 752 4.17 44.10 22.76
N ARG A 753 3.69 43.67 23.93
CA ARG A 753 3.17 42.32 24.19
C ARG A 753 2.02 41.95 23.26
N PHE A 754 1.04 42.84 23.11
CA PHE A 754 -0.06 42.67 22.16
C PHE A 754 0.44 42.54 20.72
N VAL A 755 1.32 43.44 20.26
CA VAL A 755 1.87 43.39 18.89
C VAL A 755 2.65 42.09 18.63
N LEU A 756 3.34 41.55 19.64
CA LEU A 756 4.00 40.25 19.55
C LEU A 756 2.97 39.11 19.38
N ALA A 757 1.98 39.02 20.28
CA ALA A 757 0.92 38.01 20.21
C ALA A 757 0.14 38.05 18.88
N VAL A 758 -0.17 39.25 18.37
CA VAL A 758 -0.78 39.45 17.04
C VAL A 758 0.14 38.98 15.92
N SER A 759 1.45 39.26 16.01
CA SER A 759 2.43 38.81 15.01
C SER A 759 2.58 37.29 14.98
N GLU A 760 2.53 36.63 16.14
CA GLU A 760 2.54 35.17 16.27
C GLU A 760 1.26 34.54 15.72
N LEU A 761 0.08 35.09 16.03
CA LEU A 761 -1.20 34.65 15.44
C LEU A 761 -1.25 34.85 13.92
N GLN A 762 -0.60 35.90 13.39
CA GLN A 762 -0.43 36.10 11.96
C GLN A 762 0.53 35.06 11.35
N PHE A 763 1.65 34.76 12.03
CA PHE A 763 2.62 33.74 11.59
C PHE A 763 2.00 32.33 11.55
N LEU A 764 1.19 32.00 12.55
CA LEU A 764 0.41 30.76 12.62
C LEU A 764 -0.77 30.71 11.62
N GLY A 765 -1.10 31.83 10.95
CA GLY A 765 -2.12 31.88 9.91
C GLY A 765 -3.56 31.98 10.42
N PHE A 766 -3.79 32.36 11.69
CA PHE A 766 -5.15 32.62 12.20
C PHE A 766 -5.74 33.93 11.67
N ILE A 767 -4.88 34.92 11.41
CA ILE A 767 -5.25 36.28 10.99
C ILE A 767 -4.35 36.79 9.86
N LYS A 768 -4.82 37.77 9.10
CA LYS A 768 -4.08 38.42 8.01
C LYS A 768 -4.37 39.92 7.95
N PRO A 769 -3.37 40.80 7.68
CA PRO A 769 -3.62 42.20 7.42
C PRO A 769 -4.50 42.40 6.17
N THR A 770 -5.44 43.34 6.23
CA THR A 770 -6.31 43.69 5.09
C THR A 770 -6.01 45.08 4.57
N LYS A 771 -6.12 45.26 3.25
CA LYS A 771 -6.07 46.59 2.60
C LYS A 771 -7.46 47.21 2.40
N ARG A 772 -8.54 46.52 2.83
CA ARG A 772 -9.93 46.97 2.62
C ARG A 772 -10.45 47.94 3.69
N LYS A 773 -9.86 47.93 4.88
CA LYS A 773 -10.11 48.85 5.99
C LYS A 773 -8.78 49.14 6.65
N THR A 774 -8.52 50.40 7.00
CA THR A 774 -7.36 50.78 7.81
C THR A 774 -7.48 50.19 9.21
N ASP A 775 -6.36 49.84 9.83
CA ASP A 775 -6.27 49.39 11.23
C ASP A 775 -7.13 48.16 11.57
N HIS A 776 -7.44 47.34 10.56
CA HIS A 776 -8.17 46.09 10.73
C HIS A 776 -7.33 44.88 10.29
N MET A 777 -7.57 43.75 10.94
CA MET A 777 -7.15 42.42 10.48
C MET A 777 -8.35 41.59 10.05
N VAL A 778 -8.11 40.59 9.20
CA VAL A 778 -9.11 39.61 8.77
C VAL A 778 -8.79 38.26 9.38
N ARG A 779 -9.77 37.68 10.06
CA ARG A 779 -9.73 36.31 10.58
C ARG A 779 -9.81 35.32 9.42
N LEU A 780 -8.91 34.34 9.40
CA LEU A 780 -8.82 33.31 8.35
C LEU A 780 -9.48 31.99 8.77
N THR A 781 -9.65 31.75 10.07
CA THR A 781 -10.21 30.53 10.66
C THR A 781 -11.66 30.72 11.12
N TRP A 782 -12.51 29.73 10.89
CA TRP A 782 -13.87 29.67 11.44
C TRP A 782 -13.92 28.70 12.63
N GLY A 783 -14.80 29.01 13.58
CA GLY A 783 -15.01 28.26 14.82
C GLY A 783 -14.06 28.67 15.95
N GLY A 784 -14.60 28.84 17.16
CA GLY A 784 -14.00 28.18 18.32
C GLY A 784 -14.42 26.71 18.27
N CYS A 785 -13.53 25.80 18.67
CA CYS A 785 -13.80 24.37 18.76
C CYS A 785 -13.83 23.97 20.23
#